data_AF-A0A9N9VMX4-F1
#
_entry.id   AF-A0A9N9VMX4-F1
#
_cell.length_a   1.000
_cell.length_b   1.000
_cell.length_c   1.000
_cell.angle_alpha   90.00
_cell.angle_beta   90.00
_cell.angle_gamma   90.00
#
_symmetry.space_group_name_H-M   'P 1'
#
loop_
_entity.id
_entity.type
_entity.pdbx_description
1 polymer ?
#
loop_
_entity_poly.entity_id
_entity_poly.type
_entity_poly.pdbx_seq_one_letter_code
_entity_poly.pdbx_strand_id
1 'polypeptide(L)'
;MNQKVSCVLCGAPIFEPEPEDPSSKWMSSFRALYTVWEDWSQARISGVGRCSWRNMIPLDQAVARQAPSAIVDGVWLKVNLLMHLFDPALHVEWNPQTVWGFPLHDCCWHLLRLNDPEVPEHVAVQNLFDLCRSQPVQQHKTMDWGHDYAGLLAYELAPTAACPGESAILSRRPLIGETHLPDPINIPELQSVLDQECLELASDHSSQLVSSNISQDPFAIFPHEILVEILADLDSADVVSLLIASRMFASSGLPGPFWHSRFWPGKEFSHIFELCGQGSSAPRNWRRTYGLLKTINDNPALENRRRIWGLASRLNTLIRVRTQLKACEGITIGPSEGCESRKPHRWNQHMGNVSPFCSYFTRGSRALYYRKSLLEGCVKEITVSVNHLNGRTYICGLSFAHQQGITSIGNHPAMNMVLLRTDGAGAARLRDTRLWYPEIPGPCLHLTGAEHERLVEYRGVLPHSVCMFGGPDGAWLPHLTEVIVWGIDRSSLGETGNNTLVFGIEFKYNKGVDDGRDSIVLGHTSASYMAAPYSSAHRILIDSPGGERITGIDVMYQDPDQMAGFIVYTSSGRRKEFPPHCKHYIQVDAEDEVDAEDGCDDFSEELRPPSETCIVGLYSTLEHNDIGARSSYDKVLMDLGVVCATKV
;
A
#
# COMPACT_ATOMS: atom_id res chain seq x y z
N MET A 1 -0.58 -28.62 0.02
CA MET A 1 -0.98 -27.72 1.11
C MET A 1 -2.20 -26.93 0.65
N ASN A 2 -3.31 -26.95 1.38
CA ASN A 2 -4.49 -26.15 1.03
C ASN A 2 -4.12 -24.66 1.07
N GLN A 3 -4.21 -23.99 -0.08
CA GLN A 3 -3.90 -22.56 -0.20
C GLN A 3 -5.00 -21.77 0.54
N LYS A 4 -4.73 -21.38 1.79
CA LYS A 4 -5.65 -20.57 2.60
C LYS A 4 -5.74 -19.18 1.97
N VAL A 5 -6.94 -18.80 1.52
CA VAL A 5 -7.24 -17.45 1.02
C VAL A 5 -7.80 -16.61 2.17
N SER A 6 -7.59 -15.30 2.14
CA SER A 6 -8.14 -14.38 3.16
C SER A 6 -9.37 -13.65 2.63
N CYS A 7 -10.34 -13.40 3.50
CA CYS A 7 -11.49 -12.55 3.21
C CYS A 7 -11.03 -11.12 2.91
N VAL A 8 -11.50 -10.54 1.80
CA VAL A 8 -11.08 -9.19 1.38
C VAL A 8 -11.59 -8.07 2.28
N LEU A 9 -12.59 -8.32 3.14
CA LEU A 9 -13.07 -7.32 4.09
C LEU A 9 -12.32 -7.38 5.43
N CYS A 10 -12.30 -8.55 6.07
CA CYS A 10 -11.83 -8.67 7.46
C CYS A 10 -10.39 -9.17 7.58
N GLY A 11 -9.77 -9.63 6.49
CA GLY A 11 -8.40 -10.18 6.46
C GLY A 11 -8.24 -11.57 7.08
N ALA A 12 -9.29 -12.12 7.70
CA ALA A 12 -9.25 -13.44 8.31
C ALA A 12 -9.24 -14.54 7.24
N PRO A 13 -8.58 -15.69 7.50
CA PRO A 13 -8.55 -16.80 6.55
C PRO A 13 -9.95 -17.38 6.33
N ILE A 14 -10.17 -17.90 5.13
CA ILE A 14 -11.28 -18.77 4.77
C ILE A 14 -10.71 -20.18 4.67
N PHE A 15 -11.20 -21.06 5.52
CA PHE A 15 -10.74 -22.44 5.60
C PHE A 15 -11.85 -23.33 6.14
N GLU A 16 -11.76 -24.63 5.85
CA GLU A 16 -12.61 -25.64 6.47
C GLU A 16 -12.09 -25.87 7.91
N PRO A 17 -12.87 -25.52 8.96
CA PRO A 17 -12.45 -25.68 10.34
C PRO A 17 -12.36 -27.17 10.70
N GLU A 18 -11.56 -27.46 11.73
CA GLU A 18 -11.54 -28.80 12.28
C GLU A 18 -12.90 -29.13 12.92
N PRO A 19 -13.36 -30.41 12.88
CA PRO A 19 -14.71 -30.77 13.31
C PRO A 19 -15.08 -30.38 14.75
N GLU A 20 -14.07 -30.19 15.60
CA GLU A 20 -14.19 -29.98 17.03
C GLU A 20 -14.28 -28.50 17.44
N ASP A 21 -14.10 -27.54 16.51
CA ASP A 21 -14.18 -26.11 16.80
C ASP A 21 -15.47 -25.47 16.25
N PRO A 22 -16.55 -25.40 17.06
CA PRO A 22 -17.78 -24.75 16.64
C PRO A 22 -17.66 -23.23 16.50
N SER A 23 -16.66 -22.60 17.11
CA SER A 23 -16.50 -21.14 17.14
C SER A 23 -16.01 -20.57 15.81
N SER A 24 -15.31 -21.37 15.00
CA SER A 24 -14.77 -21.00 13.69
C SER A 24 -15.61 -21.50 12.50
N LYS A 25 -16.81 -22.05 12.73
CA LYS A 25 -17.70 -22.56 11.66
C LYS A 25 -17.98 -21.52 10.57
N TRP A 26 -18.22 -20.28 10.97
CA TRP A 26 -18.48 -19.18 10.04
C TRP A 26 -17.29 -18.88 9.11
N MET A 27 -16.06 -19.28 9.47
CA MET A 27 -14.85 -19.06 8.67
C MET A 27 -14.81 -19.88 7.38
N SER A 28 -15.59 -20.97 7.30
CA SER A 28 -15.74 -21.77 6.08
C SER A 28 -16.80 -21.24 5.12
N SER A 29 -17.76 -20.47 5.64
CA SER A 29 -18.88 -19.92 4.88
C SER A 29 -18.45 -18.63 4.18
N PHE A 30 -18.33 -18.69 2.85
CA PHE A 30 -17.91 -17.56 2.06
C PHE A 30 -18.83 -17.32 0.86
N ARG A 31 -18.85 -16.09 0.35
CA ARG A 31 -19.38 -15.72 -0.96
C ARG A 31 -18.24 -15.26 -1.83
N ALA A 32 -18.30 -15.58 -3.12
CA ALA A 32 -17.41 -14.99 -4.11
C ALA A 32 -18.05 -13.74 -4.69
N LEU A 33 -17.30 -12.66 -4.73
CA LEU A 33 -17.51 -11.52 -5.60
C LEU A 33 -16.77 -11.81 -6.90
N TYR A 34 -17.47 -12.19 -7.97
CA TYR A 34 -16.87 -12.86 -9.11
C TYR A 34 -17.37 -12.32 -10.45
N THR A 35 -16.61 -12.62 -11.49
CA THR A 35 -17.02 -12.44 -12.88
C THR A 35 -16.52 -13.60 -13.74
N VAL A 36 -16.89 -13.59 -15.01
CA VAL A 36 -16.36 -14.48 -16.04
C VAL A 36 -15.33 -13.72 -16.84
N TRP A 37 -14.09 -14.19 -16.78
CA TRP A 37 -12.99 -13.69 -17.61
C TRP A 37 -12.90 -12.14 -17.66
N GLU A 38 -12.90 -11.56 -18.86
CA GLU A 38 -12.79 -10.13 -19.18
C GLU A 38 -14.11 -9.36 -19.07
N ASP A 39 -15.20 -9.96 -18.59
CA ASP A 39 -16.47 -9.24 -18.37
C ASP A 39 -16.43 -8.42 -17.06
N TRP A 40 -15.50 -7.48 -17.00
CA TRP A 40 -15.22 -6.68 -15.81
C TRP A 40 -16.42 -5.84 -15.35
N SER A 41 -17.38 -5.61 -16.24
CA SER A 41 -18.57 -4.76 -16.02
C SER A 41 -19.79 -5.51 -15.50
N GLN A 42 -19.70 -6.84 -15.38
CA GLN A 42 -20.80 -7.72 -14.96
C GLN A 42 -20.41 -8.52 -13.72
N ALA A 43 -19.90 -7.84 -12.69
CA ALA A 43 -19.58 -8.47 -11.42
C ALA A 43 -20.86 -9.00 -10.72
N ARG A 44 -20.69 -10.09 -10.00
CA ARG A 44 -21.76 -10.83 -9.31
C ARG A 44 -21.34 -11.20 -7.90
N ILE A 45 -22.32 -11.38 -7.03
CA ILE A 45 -22.12 -11.98 -5.70
C ILE A 45 -22.78 -13.35 -5.68
N SER A 46 -22.06 -14.38 -5.24
CA SER A 46 -22.59 -15.74 -5.19
C SER A 46 -23.53 -15.98 -4.00
N GLY A 47 -24.25 -17.11 -4.04
CA GLY A 47 -24.73 -17.76 -2.83
C GLY A 47 -23.57 -18.23 -1.94
N VAL A 48 -23.89 -18.81 -0.76
CA VAL A 48 -22.87 -19.33 0.16
C VAL A 48 -22.17 -20.53 -0.48
N GLY A 49 -20.86 -20.39 -0.70
CA GLY A 49 -19.97 -21.42 -1.20
C GLY A 49 -19.34 -22.26 -0.10
N ARG A 50 -18.58 -23.28 -0.51
CA ARG A 50 -17.82 -24.17 0.38
C ARG A 50 -16.34 -24.12 0.05
N CYS A 51 -15.53 -23.72 1.03
CA CYS A 51 -14.08 -23.76 0.89
C CYS A 51 -13.61 -25.19 1.17
N SER A 52 -13.07 -25.85 0.15
CA SER A 52 -12.50 -27.21 0.21
C SER A 52 -11.24 -27.25 -0.67
N TRP A 53 -10.82 -28.41 -1.17
CA TRP A 53 -9.74 -28.50 -2.16
C TRP A 53 -10.04 -27.74 -3.46
N ARG A 54 -11.32 -27.60 -3.83
CA ARG A 54 -11.78 -26.72 -4.91
C ARG A 54 -12.66 -25.64 -4.27
N ASN A 55 -12.35 -24.37 -4.52
CA ASN A 55 -13.22 -23.27 -4.10
C ASN A 55 -14.49 -23.32 -4.97
N MET A 56 -15.63 -23.59 -4.35
CA MET A 56 -16.89 -23.84 -5.05
C MET A 56 -17.97 -22.89 -4.57
N ILE A 57 -18.75 -22.37 -5.51
CA ILE A 57 -19.93 -21.54 -5.28
C ILE A 57 -21.15 -22.18 -5.95
N PRO A 58 -22.39 -21.92 -5.48
CA PRO A 58 -23.59 -22.46 -6.11
C PRO A 58 -23.68 -22.11 -7.60
N LEU A 59 -24.23 -23.01 -8.40
CA LEU A 59 -24.36 -22.83 -9.85
C LEU A 59 -25.20 -21.61 -10.21
N ASP A 60 -24.57 -20.64 -10.87
CA ASP A 60 -25.25 -19.54 -11.57
C ASP A 60 -25.53 -19.96 -13.02
N GLN A 61 -26.80 -20.19 -13.33
CA GLN A 61 -27.26 -20.62 -14.67
C GLN A 61 -26.93 -19.60 -15.77
N ALA A 62 -26.83 -18.31 -15.45
CA ALA A 62 -26.45 -17.29 -16.43
C ALA A 62 -24.97 -17.43 -16.82
N VAL A 63 -24.13 -17.80 -15.85
CA VAL A 63 -22.69 -18.01 -16.03
C VAL A 63 -22.37 -19.40 -16.59
N ALA A 64 -23.17 -20.41 -16.27
CA ALA A 64 -22.99 -21.79 -16.75
C ALA A 64 -22.89 -21.90 -18.28
N ARG A 65 -23.58 -21.02 -19.01
CA ARG A 65 -23.52 -20.95 -20.48
C ARG A 65 -22.21 -20.36 -21.00
N GLN A 66 -21.67 -19.38 -20.29
CA GLN A 66 -20.42 -18.71 -20.62
C GLN A 66 -19.21 -19.54 -20.20
N ALA A 67 -19.36 -20.32 -19.12
CA ALA A 67 -18.29 -21.06 -18.49
C ALA A 67 -18.63 -22.54 -18.18
N PRO A 68 -18.98 -23.37 -19.18
CA PRO A 68 -19.39 -24.76 -18.96
C PRO A 68 -18.29 -25.61 -18.30
N SER A 69 -17.03 -25.32 -18.59
CA SER A 69 -15.86 -26.01 -17.99
C SER A 69 -15.68 -25.75 -16.50
N ALA A 70 -16.29 -24.70 -15.94
CA ALA A 70 -16.25 -24.40 -14.51
C ALA A 70 -17.29 -25.20 -13.70
N ILE A 71 -18.23 -25.89 -14.36
CA ILE A 71 -19.29 -26.64 -13.69
C ILE A 71 -18.71 -27.91 -13.04
N VAL A 72 -19.03 -28.11 -11.77
CA VAL A 72 -18.65 -29.28 -10.98
C VAL A 72 -19.92 -29.93 -10.45
N ASP A 73 -20.04 -31.24 -10.65
CA ASP A 73 -21.15 -32.08 -10.20
C ASP A 73 -22.56 -31.58 -10.61
N GLY A 74 -22.65 -30.74 -11.64
CA GLY A 74 -23.90 -30.18 -12.17
C GLY A 74 -24.60 -29.17 -11.27
N VAL A 75 -24.06 -28.85 -10.10
CA VAL A 75 -24.70 -27.95 -9.10
C VAL A 75 -23.74 -26.91 -8.51
N TRP A 76 -22.44 -27.04 -8.78
CA TRP A 76 -21.40 -26.11 -8.31
C TRP A 76 -20.68 -25.47 -9.49
N LEU A 77 -20.15 -24.26 -9.26
CA LEU A 77 -19.15 -23.63 -10.11
C LEU A 77 -17.82 -23.54 -9.35
N LYS A 78 -16.74 -23.98 -9.99
CA LYS A 78 -15.38 -23.74 -9.53
C LYS A 78 -15.03 -22.27 -9.77
N VAL A 79 -14.56 -21.59 -8.73
CA VAL A 79 -14.11 -20.19 -8.81
C VAL A 79 -12.65 -20.07 -8.41
N ASN A 80 -11.87 -19.34 -9.21
CA ASN A 80 -10.49 -19.02 -8.87
C ASN A 80 -10.44 -17.74 -8.03
N LEU A 81 -10.17 -17.89 -6.74
CA LEU A 81 -10.15 -16.78 -5.79
C LEU A 81 -8.78 -16.08 -5.76
N LEU A 82 -8.81 -14.75 -5.67
CA LEU A 82 -7.62 -13.89 -5.56
C LEU A 82 -6.61 -14.20 -6.68
N MET A 83 -7.13 -14.29 -7.91
CA MET A 83 -6.31 -14.31 -9.11
C MET A 83 -5.60 -12.96 -9.24
N HIS A 84 -4.28 -13.03 -9.34
CA HIS A 84 -3.40 -11.87 -9.44
C HIS A 84 -2.41 -12.00 -10.60
N LEU A 85 -2.49 -13.08 -11.35
CA LEU A 85 -1.72 -13.39 -12.54
C LEU A 85 -2.70 -13.83 -13.63
N PHE A 86 -2.57 -13.25 -14.82
CA PHE A 86 -3.37 -13.60 -16.01
C PHE A 86 -2.44 -13.92 -17.17
N ASP A 87 -1.48 -14.83 -16.95
CA ASP A 87 -0.49 -15.24 -17.96
C ASP A 87 -0.99 -16.40 -18.82
N PRO A 88 -1.12 -16.21 -20.16
CA PRO A 88 -1.46 -17.27 -21.09
C PRO A 88 -0.52 -18.48 -21.06
N ALA A 89 0.76 -18.30 -20.77
CA ALA A 89 1.76 -19.36 -20.84
C ALA A 89 1.73 -20.30 -19.62
N LEU A 90 1.37 -19.78 -18.44
CA LEU A 90 1.31 -20.54 -17.19
C LEU A 90 -0.04 -21.25 -16.98
N HIS A 91 -1.06 -20.85 -17.73
CA HIS A 91 -2.35 -21.51 -17.76
C HIS A 91 -2.45 -22.38 -19.02
N VAL A 92 -2.17 -23.69 -18.87
CA VAL A 92 -2.16 -24.73 -19.93
C VAL A 92 -3.41 -24.69 -20.83
N GLU A 93 -4.51 -24.12 -20.35
CA GLU A 93 -5.65 -23.73 -21.15
C GLU A 93 -5.96 -22.25 -20.89
N TRP A 94 -5.60 -21.40 -21.83
CA TRP A 94 -6.07 -20.03 -21.89
C TRP A 94 -7.58 -20.05 -22.13
N ASN A 95 -8.34 -20.16 -21.04
CA ASN A 95 -9.75 -20.46 -21.12
C ASN A 95 -10.58 -19.19 -20.86
N PRO A 96 -11.19 -18.59 -21.90
CA PRO A 96 -12.10 -17.43 -21.77
C PRO A 96 -13.37 -17.75 -20.94
N GLN A 97 -13.49 -18.98 -20.45
CA GLN A 97 -14.53 -19.47 -19.56
C GLN A 97 -14.12 -19.45 -18.08
N THR A 98 -12.98 -18.86 -17.73
CA THR A 98 -12.51 -18.91 -16.33
C THR A 98 -13.37 -18.01 -15.43
N VAL A 99 -13.99 -18.63 -14.42
CA VAL A 99 -14.70 -17.93 -13.35
C VAL A 99 -13.70 -17.56 -12.25
N TRP A 100 -13.62 -16.28 -11.92
CA TRP A 100 -12.65 -15.78 -10.94
C TRP A 100 -13.22 -14.64 -10.10
N GLY A 101 -12.61 -14.38 -8.94
CA GLY A 101 -13.09 -13.32 -8.08
C GLY A 101 -12.40 -13.20 -6.73
N PHE A 102 -13.10 -12.53 -5.81
CA PHE A 102 -12.63 -12.14 -4.49
C PHE A 102 -13.54 -12.72 -3.41
N PRO A 103 -12.99 -13.35 -2.35
CA PRO A 103 -13.82 -13.98 -1.35
C PRO A 103 -14.17 -13.04 -0.20
N LEU A 104 -15.40 -13.17 0.29
CA LEU A 104 -15.93 -12.54 1.49
C LEU A 104 -16.50 -13.63 2.39
N HIS A 105 -16.28 -13.59 3.70
CA HIS A 105 -17.12 -14.40 4.59
C HIS A 105 -18.59 -13.99 4.42
N ASP A 106 -19.52 -14.93 4.54
CA ASP A 106 -20.95 -14.65 4.45
C ASP A 106 -21.38 -13.56 5.44
N CYS A 107 -20.91 -13.69 6.70
CA CYS A 107 -21.10 -12.69 7.75
C CYS A 107 -20.50 -11.32 7.38
N CYS A 108 -19.32 -11.30 6.74
CA CYS A 108 -18.66 -10.07 6.30
C CYS A 108 -19.48 -9.34 5.22
N TRP A 109 -20.01 -10.08 4.25
CA TRP A 109 -20.92 -9.52 3.25
C TRP A 109 -22.19 -8.94 3.91
N HIS A 110 -22.79 -9.69 4.85
CA HIS A 110 -23.97 -9.24 5.57
C HIS A 110 -23.72 -7.93 6.34
N LEU A 111 -22.62 -7.86 7.11
CA LEU A 111 -22.24 -6.65 7.84
C LEU A 111 -21.96 -5.46 6.91
N LEU A 112 -21.31 -5.70 5.77
CA LEU A 112 -21.07 -4.66 4.76
C LEU A 112 -22.40 -4.06 4.26
N ARG A 113 -23.40 -4.90 4.00
CA ARG A 113 -24.72 -4.46 3.50
C ARG A 113 -25.57 -3.79 4.57
N LEU A 114 -25.48 -4.23 5.82
CA LEU A 114 -26.16 -3.59 6.95
C LEU A 114 -25.57 -2.22 7.30
N ASN A 115 -24.26 -2.07 7.13
CA ASN A 115 -23.57 -0.82 7.41
C ASN A 115 -23.96 0.30 6.43
N ASP A 116 -24.35 -0.06 5.20
CA ASP A 116 -24.78 0.89 4.19
C ASP A 116 -25.93 0.34 3.31
N PRO A 117 -27.17 0.37 3.83
CA PRO A 117 -28.32 -0.21 3.14
C PRO A 117 -28.83 0.65 1.97
N GLU A 118 -28.44 1.93 1.88
CA GLU A 118 -28.95 2.86 0.86
C GLU A 118 -28.36 2.59 -0.52
N VAL A 119 -27.13 2.10 -0.60
CA VAL A 119 -26.48 1.78 -1.87
C VAL A 119 -27.12 0.52 -2.45
N PRO A 120 -27.68 0.52 -3.66
CA PRO A 120 -28.27 -0.69 -4.26
C PRO A 120 -27.24 -1.82 -4.38
N GLU A 121 -27.68 -3.08 -4.17
CA GLU A 121 -26.77 -4.23 -4.13
C GLU A 121 -25.91 -4.36 -5.40
N HIS A 122 -26.50 -4.26 -6.58
CA HIS A 122 -25.78 -4.36 -7.85
C HIS A 122 -24.68 -3.27 -8.00
N VAL A 123 -24.92 -2.06 -7.48
CA VAL A 123 -23.93 -0.98 -7.47
C VAL A 123 -22.80 -1.30 -6.50
N ALA A 124 -23.13 -1.78 -5.29
CA ALA A 124 -22.13 -2.16 -4.30
C ALA A 124 -21.25 -3.32 -4.79
N VAL A 125 -21.86 -4.33 -5.43
CA VAL A 125 -21.16 -5.47 -6.05
C VAL A 125 -20.17 -5.00 -7.12
N GLN A 126 -20.62 -4.20 -8.09
CA GLN A 126 -19.74 -3.75 -9.17
C GLN A 126 -18.62 -2.84 -8.67
N ASN A 127 -18.95 -1.88 -7.80
CA ASN A 127 -17.94 -0.95 -7.26
C ASN A 127 -16.93 -1.67 -6.37
N LEU A 128 -17.37 -2.62 -5.54
CA LEU A 128 -16.46 -3.41 -4.72
C LEU A 128 -15.55 -4.28 -5.60
N PHE A 129 -16.06 -4.83 -6.70
CA PHE A 129 -15.26 -5.62 -7.62
C PHE A 129 -14.18 -4.79 -8.32
N ASP A 130 -14.55 -3.60 -8.81
CA ASP A 130 -13.62 -2.62 -9.37
C ASP A 130 -12.51 -2.25 -8.37
N LEU A 131 -12.90 -1.97 -7.12
CA LEU A 131 -11.97 -1.66 -6.04
C LEU A 131 -11.03 -2.83 -5.78
N CYS A 132 -11.55 -4.03 -5.58
CA CYS A 132 -10.75 -5.25 -5.37
C CYS A 132 -9.75 -5.50 -6.52
N ARG A 133 -10.17 -5.31 -7.78
CA ARG A 133 -9.29 -5.50 -8.97
C ARG A 133 -8.15 -4.47 -9.02
N SER A 134 -8.33 -3.31 -8.40
CA SER A 134 -7.31 -2.26 -8.31
C SER A 134 -6.28 -2.47 -7.20
N GLN A 135 -6.47 -3.47 -6.34
CA GLN A 135 -5.58 -3.71 -5.19
C GLN A 135 -4.65 -4.92 -5.45
N PRO A 136 -3.37 -4.83 -5.03
CA PRO A 136 -2.46 -5.96 -5.12
C PRO A 136 -2.88 -7.10 -4.19
N VAL A 137 -2.59 -8.33 -4.60
CA VAL A 137 -2.78 -9.54 -3.81
C VAL A 137 -1.42 -10.06 -3.39
N GLN A 138 -1.12 -9.97 -2.10
CA GLN A 138 0.12 -10.46 -1.53
C GLN A 138 0.22 -11.99 -1.68
N GLN A 139 1.46 -12.50 -1.67
CA GLN A 139 1.79 -13.90 -1.94
C GLN A 139 0.98 -14.89 -1.09
N HIS A 140 0.57 -14.48 0.12
CA HIS A 140 -0.20 -15.27 1.07
C HIS A 140 -1.71 -15.21 0.80
N LYS A 141 -2.11 -14.91 -0.45
CA LYS A 141 -3.50 -14.75 -0.88
C LYS A 141 -4.29 -13.83 0.04
N THR A 142 -3.72 -12.65 0.28
CA THR A 142 -4.30 -11.59 1.10
C THR A 142 -4.25 -10.28 0.31
N MET A 143 -5.37 -9.57 0.24
CA MET A 143 -5.44 -8.29 -0.45
C MET A 143 -4.80 -7.19 0.39
N ASP A 144 -4.04 -6.29 -0.22
CA ASP A 144 -3.48 -5.13 0.46
C ASP A 144 -4.26 -3.87 0.12
N TRP A 145 -5.14 -3.45 1.04
CA TRP A 145 -5.89 -2.20 0.96
C TRP A 145 -5.08 -0.97 1.39
N GLY A 146 -3.81 -1.12 1.76
CA GLY A 146 -3.03 -0.08 2.44
C GLY A 146 -3.33 0.03 3.94
N HIS A 147 -3.91 -1.01 4.55
CA HIS A 147 -4.12 -1.10 6.00
C HIS A 147 -3.91 -2.53 6.53
N ASP A 148 -3.78 -2.65 7.84
CA ASP A 148 -3.46 -3.90 8.56
C ASP A 148 -4.68 -4.72 9.03
N TYR A 149 -5.87 -4.42 8.49
CA TYR A 149 -7.15 -5.04 8.88
C TYR A 149 -7.51 -4.84 10.36
N ALA A 150 -7.23 -3.64 10.86
CA ALA A 150 -7.44 -3.22 12.24
C ALA A 150 -6.64 -4.11 13.22
N GLY A 151 -5.35 -4.26 12.92
CA GLY A 151 -4.38 -4.98 13.74
C GLY A 151 -4.35 -6.50 13.59
N LEU A 152 -5.18 -7.08 12.70
CA LEU A 152 -5.15 -8.53 12.44
C LEU A 152 -3.86 -8.96 11.72
N LEU A 153 -3.38 -8.12 10.81
CA LEU A 153 -2.11 -8.27 10.13
C LEU A 153 -1.14 -7.20 10.60
N ALA A 154 0.08 -7.22 10.08
CA ALA A 154 0.98 -6.09 10.20
C ALA A 154 1.84 -5.97 8.97
N TYR A 155 2.34 -4.77 8.73
CA TYR A 155 3.40 -4.60 7.76
C TYR A 155 4.74 -4.99 8.38
N GLU A 156 5.56 -5.72 7.62
CA GLU A 156 6.94 -6.06 8.04
C GLU A 156 7.79 -4.81 8.27
N LEU A 157 7.59 -3.82 7.40
CA LEU A 157 8.12 -2.46 7.52
C LEU A 157 6.96 -1.49 7.63
N ALA A 158 7.06 -0.51 8.52
CA ALA A 158 6.08 0.57 8.53
C ALA A 158 5.98 1.18 7.11
N PRO A 159 4.78 1.45 6.57
CA PRO A 159 4.64 2.01 5.22
C PRO A 159 5.43 3.31 4.99
N THR A 160 5.72 4.05 6.06
CA THR A 160 6.54 5.27 6.07
C THR A 160 8.05 5.02 5.98
N ALA A 161 8.50 3.79 6.25
CA ALA A 161 9.89 3.37 6.16
C ALA A 161 10.24 2.74 4.80
N ALA A 162 9.23 2.50 3.95
CA ALA A 162 9.41 1.93 2.62
C ALA A 162 10.01 2.97 1.65
N CYS A 163 10.95 2.54 0.82
CA CYS A 163 11.52 3.37 -0.24
C CYS A 163 10.45 3.72 -1.31
N PRO A 164 10.68 4.74 -2.15
CA PRO A 164 9.76 5.07 -3.25
C PRO A 164 9.55 3.89 -4.17
N GLY A 165 8.30 3.72 -4.58
CA GLY A 165 7.91 2.58 -5.41
C GLY A 165 8.03 1.23 -4.70
N GLU A 166 8.41 1.20 -3.42
CA GLU A 166 8.27 0.01 -2.58
C GLU A 166 6.83 -0.06 -2.05
N SER A 167 6.30 -1.27 -1.95
CA SER A 167 5.02 -1.51 -1.29
C SER A 167 5.30 -2.37 -0.07
N ALA A 168 4.91 -1.88 1.10
CA ALA A 168 5.04 -2.62 2.34
C ALA A 168 4.31 -3.97 2.25
N ILE A 169 4.92 -5.02 2.79
CA ILE A 169 4.38 -6.38 2.75
C ILE A 169 3.53 -6.61 4.00
N LEU A 170 2.29 -7.06 3.80
CA LEU A 170 1.43 -7.54 4.88
C LEU A 170 1.85 -8.96 5.28
N SER A 171 2.36 -9.10 6.49
CA SER A 171 2.62 -10.37 7.13
C SER A 171 1.61 -10.65 8.24
N ARG A 172 1.44 -11.94 8.57
CA ARG A 172 0.68 -12.32 9.76
C ARG A 172 1.55 -12.07 10.97
N ARG A 173 1.05 -11.29 11.94
CA ARG A 173 1.64 -11.30 13.28
C ARG A 173 1.42 -12.67 13.92
N PRO A 174 2.37 -13.17 14.72
CA PRO A 174 2.05 -14.15 15.76
C PRO A 174 0.99 -13.49 16.66
N LEU A 175 -0.24 -14.01 16.62
CA LEU A 175 -1.39 -13.36 17.25
C LEU A 175 -1.16 -13.23 18.76
N ILE A 176 -1.21 -12.01 19.28
CA ILE A 176 -1.49 -11.75 20.70
C ILE A 176 -3.02 -11.58 20.79
N GLY A 177 -3.73 -12.70 20.92
CA GLY A 177 -5.20 -12.74 21.04
C GLY A 177 -5.93 -13.26 19.79
N GLU A 178 -6.88 -14.17 20.02
CA GLU A 178 -7.72 -14.81 19.00
C GLU A 178 -9.02 -14.02 18.72
N THR A 179 -8.96 -12.69 18.78
CA THR A 179 -10.15 -11.80 18.68
C THR A 179 -10.90 -11.88 17.35
N HIS A 180 -10.32 -12.51 16.32
CA HIS A 180 -10.93 -12.70 15.02
C HIS A 180 -11.66 -14.03 14.86
N LEU A 181 -11.47 -14.99 15.78
CA LEU A 181 -12.11 -16.32 15.72
C LEU A 181 -13.63 -16.30 15.98
N PRO A 182 -14.13 -15.58 17.00
CA PRO A 182 -15.54 -15.66 17.37
C PRO A 182 -16.48 -15.11 16.28
N ASP A 183 -17.66 -15.72 16.15
CA ASP A 183 -18.67 -15.35 15.16
C ASP A 183 -19.17 -13.91 15.39
N PRO A 184 -18.99 -13.00 14.43
CA PRO A 184 -19.38 -11.59 14.59
C PRO A 184 -20.89 -11.38 14.45
N ILE A 185 -21.70 -12.38 14.10
CA ILE A 185 -23.15 -12.28 13.96
C ILE A 185 -23.86 -12.99 15.12
N ASN A 186 -23.49 -14.23 15.41
CA ASN A 186 -24.15 -15.01 16.46
C ASN A 186 -23.55 -14.70 17.84
N ILE A 187 -24.14 -13.75 18.57
CA ILE A 187 -23.66 -13.30 19.88
C ILE A 187 -24.76 -13.51 20.93
N PRO A 188 -24.77 -14.66 21.65
CA PRO A 188 -25.82 -15.01 22.61
C PRO A 188 -25.98 -14.00 23.75
N GLU A 189 -24.89 -13.44 24.26
CA GLU A 189 -24.92 -12.45 25.34
C GLU A 189 -25.59 -11.14 24.89
N LEU A 190 -25.37 -10.72 23.64
CA LEU A 190 -26.05 -9.58 23.06
C LEU A 190 -27.55 -9.86 22.94
N GLN A 191 -27.93 -11.04 22.45
CA GLN A 191 -29.34 -11.43 22.35
C GLN A 191 -30.02 -11.39 23.73
N SER A 192 -29.35 -11.89 24.77
CA SER A 192 -29.87 -11.82 26.14
C SER A 192 -30.09 -10.39 26.63
N VAL A 193 -29.19 -9.44 26.30
CA VAL A 193 -29.37 -8.02 26.64
C VAL A 193 -30.57 -7.42 25.90
N LEU A 194 -30.71 -7.73 24.61
CA LEU A 194 -31.83 -7.25 23.79
C LEU A 194 -33.18 -7.79 24.28
N ASP A 195 -33.22 -9.06 24.74
CA ASP A 195 -34.42 -9.70 25.27
C ASP A 195 -34.82 -9.15 26.65
N GLN A 196 -33.85 -8.87 27.53
CA GLN A 196 -34.09 -8.29 28.86
C GLN A 196 -34.76 -6.91 28.80
N GLU A 197 -34.46 -6.12 27.77
CA GLU A 197 -35.06 -4.79 27.61
C GLU A 197 -36.53 -4.80 27.20
N CYS A 198 -36.98 -5.84 26.48
CA CYS A 198 -38.37 -5.95 26.06
C CYS A 198 -39.34 -6.20 27.23
N LEU A 199 -38.84 -6.58 28.41
CA LEU A 199 -39.66 -7.06 29.53
C LEU A 199 -39.92 -6.03 30.64
N GLU A 200 -39.17 -4.93 30.71
CA GLU A 200 -39.19 -4.02 31.87
C GLU A 200 -39.34 -2.53 31.49
N LEU A 201 -40.50 -2.16 30.93
CA LEU A 201 -40.83 -0.78 30.54
C LEU A 201 -41.59 0.04 31.61
N ALA A 202 -41.47 -0.31 32.89
CA ALA A 202 -42.24 0.34 33.96
C ALA A 202 -41.34 0.88 35.08
N SER A 203 -40.61 1.96 34.83
CA SER A 203 -40.29 3.01 35.83
C SER A 203 -39.27 4.00 35.27
N ASP A 204 -39.74 5.17 34.83
CA ASP A 204 -38.85 6.32 34.63
C ASP A 204 -38.96 7.26 35.84
N HIS A 205 -37.89 7.31 36.62
CA HIS A 205 -37.70 8.30 37.68
C HIS A 205 -37.07 9.57 37.09
N SER A 206 -37.89 10.63 37.01
CA SER A 206 -37.43 11.99 36.72
C SER A 206 -36.38 12.43 37.75
N SER A 207 -35.21 12.85 37.27
CA SER A 207 -34.17 13.45 38.11
C SER A 207 -34.47 14.94 38.27
N GLN A 208 -34.62 15.41 39.50
CA GLN A 208 -34.85 16.81 39.84
C GLN A 208 -33.60 17.65 39.56
N LEU A 209 -33.80 18.78 38.88
CA LEU A 209 -32.78 19.82 38.65
C LEU A 209 -32.42 20.50 39.98
N VAL A 210 -31.14 20.53 40.32
CA VAL A 210 -30.61 21.36 41.42
C VAL A 210 -30.31 22.74 40.85
N SER A 211 -31.03 23.77 41.31
CA SER A 211 -30.80 25.15 40.88
C SER A 211 -29.48 25.68 41.46
N SER A 212 -28.53 26.01 40.60
CA SER A 212 -27.39 26.85 40.95
C SER A 212 -27.21 27.93 39.87
N ASN A 213 -26.45 28.99 40.17
CA ASN A 213 -26.30 30.19 39.31
C ASN A 213 -25.66 29.86 37.95
N ILE A 214 -26.50 29.40 37.04
CA ILE A 214 -26.23 29.03 35.65
C ILE A 214 -26.00 30.28 34.76
N SER A 215 -26.38 31.47 35.23
CA SER A 215 -26.48 32.70 34.43
C SER A 215 -25.16 33.28 33.89
N GLN A 216 -24.01 32.75 34.27
CA GLN A 216 -22.69 33.18 33.76
C GLN A 216 -22.10 32.20 32.73
N ASP A 217 -22.74 31.06 32.49
CA ASP A 217 -22.28 30.07 31.52
C ASP A 217 -22.62 30.54 30.08
N PRO A 218 -21.66 30.55 29.13
CA PRO A 218 -21.91 30.97 27.75
C PRO A 218 -23.01 30.18 27.06
N PHE A 219 -23.24 28.92 27.44
CA PHE A 219 -24.28 28.08 26.84
C PHE A 219 -25.69 28.35 27.40
N ALA A 220 -25.81 29.16 28.46
CA ALA A 220 -27.10 29.54 29.04
C ALA A 220 -28.00 30.38 28.11
N ILE A 221 -27.44 30.88 27.01
CA ILE A 221 -28.19 31.60 25.98
C ILE A 221 -29.00 30.67 25.08
N PHE A 222 -28.65 29.37 25.01
CA PHE A 222 -29.25 28.45 24.06
C PHE A 222 -30.53 27.81 24.64
N PRO A 223 -31.56 27.61 23.80
CA PRO A 223 -32.71 26.77 24.14
C PRO A 223 -32.30 25.34 24.49
N HIS A 224 -33.11 24.66 25.30
CA HIS A 224 -32.84 23.30 25.75
C HIS A 224 -32.63 22.33 24.58
N GLU A 225 -33.40 22.50 23.50
CA GLU A 225 -33.32 21.68 22.29
C GLU A 225 -31.93 21.73 21.68
N ILE A 226 -31.31 22.92 21.62
CA ILE A 226 -29.96 23.09 21.07
C ILE A 226 -28.91 22.45 21.98
N LEU A 227 -29.08 22.54 23.30
CA LEU A 227 -28.19 21.85 24.25
C LEU A 227 -28.27 20.33 24.10
N VAL A 228 -29.46 19.77 23.89
CA VAL A 228 -29.66 18.34 23.64
C VAL A 228 -29.02 17.91 22.33
N GLU A 229 -29.16 18.69 21.25
CA GLU A 229 -28.51 18.41 19.96
C GLU A 229 -26.98 18.45 20.07
N ILE A 230 -26.40 19.46 20.74
CA ILE A 230 -24.96 19.53 21.00
C ILE A 230 -24.48 18.24 21.70
N LEU A 231 -25.19 17.80 22.74
CA LEU A 231 -24.84 16.54 23.43
C LEU A 231 -24.97 15.34 22.49
N ALA A 232 -26.04 15.26 21.69
CA ALA A 232 -26.29 14.15 20.79
C ALA A 232 -25.19 14.02 19.72
N ASP A 233 -24.69 15.14 19.20
CA ASP A 233 -23.69 15.17 18.13
C ASP A 233 -22.25 14.96 18.61
N LEU A 234 -21.91 15.31 19.85
CA LEU A 234 -20.55 15.16 20.38
C LEU A 234 -20.19 13.72 20.70
N ASP A 235 -18.92 13.35 20.55
CA ASP A 235 -18.44 12.04 20.99
C ASP A 235 -18.39 11.94 22.52
N SER A 236 -18.43 10.71 23.06
CA SER A 236 -18.57 10.51 24.50
C SER A 236 -17.40 11.13 25.30
N ALA A 237 -16.19 11.17 24.72
CA ALA A 237 -15.03 11.85 25.31
C ALA A 237 -15.15 13.38 25.31
N ASP A 238 -15.72 13.95 24.24
CA ASP A 238 -15.95 15.40 24.14
C ASP A 238 -17.08 15.84 25.06
N VAL A 239 -18.11 15.00 25.24
CA VAL A 239 -19.16 15.25 26.23
C VAL A 239 -18.59 15.27 27.65
N VAL A 240 -17.68 14.36 28.00
CA VAL A 240 -16.98 14.43 29.30
C VAL A 240 -16.22 15.75 29.44
N SER A 241 -15.48 16.16 28.40
CA SER A 241 -14.75 17.44 28.39
C SER A 241 -15.69 18.63 28.53
N LEU A 242 -16.85 18.60 27.87
CA LEU A 242 -17.88 19.64 27.93
C LEU A 242 -18.53 19.72 29.31
N LEU A 243 -18.82 18.58 29.94
CA LEU A 243 -19.36 18.50 31.31
C LEU A 243 -18.37 19.06 32.34
N ILE A 244 -17.07 18.94 32.11
CA ILE A 244 -16.04 19.55 32.96
C ILE A 244 -15.95 21.06 32.71
N ALA A 245 -16.06 21.49 31.45
CA ALA A 245 -15.87 22.88 31.04
C ALA A 245 -17.10 23.78 31.28
N SER A 246 -18.31 23.23 31.26
CA SER A 246 -19.57 23.99 31.32
C SER A 246 -20.48 23.50 32.45
N ARG A 247 -20.85 24.44 33.33
CA ARG A 247 -21.78 24.17 34.43
C ARG A 247 -23.20 23.95 33.92
N MET A 248 -23.57 24.56 32.79
CA MET A 248 -24.88 24.33 32.14
C MET A 248 -25.10 22.85 31.87
N PHE A 249 -24.16 22.20 31.20
CA PHE A 249 -24.25 20.78 30.86
C PHE A 249 -24.04 19.87 32.09
N ALA A 250 -23.14 20.24 33.01
CA ALA A 250 -22.94 19.48 34.25
C ALA A 250 -24.23 19.38 35.10
N SER A 251 -25.04 20.43 35.09
CA SER A 251 -26.26 20.53 35.90
C SER A 251 -27.48 19.85 35.27
N SER A 252 -27.53 19.74 33.95
CA SER A 252 -28.71 19.24 33.21
C SER A 252 -28.81 17.71 33.16
N GLY A 253 -27.72 17.00 33.46
CA GLY A 253 -27.62 15.55 33.25
C GLY A 253 -27.65 15.18 31.76
N LEU A 254 -27.51 13.87 31.48
CA LEU A 254 -27.46 13.35 30.12
C LEU A 254 -28.85 12.86 29.67
N PRO A 255 -29.48 13.52 28.67
CA PRO A 255 -30.87 13.26 28.28
C PRO A 255 -30.98 11.98 27.44
N GLY A 256 -32.21 11.45 27.31
CA GLY A 256 -32.49 10.24 26.51
C GLY A 256 -31.94 10.29 25.06
N PRO A 257 -32.11 11.40 24.31
CA PRO A 257 -31.56 11.55 22.96
C PRO A 257 -30.03 11.42 22.88
N PHE A 258 -29.28 11.84 23.92
CA PHE A 258 -27.84 11.62 23.98
C PHE A 258 -27.49 10.13 24.01
N TRP A 259 -28.19 9.35 24.85
CA TRP A 259 -27.95 7.90 24.93
C TRP A 259 -28.36 7.19 23.64
N HIS A 260 -29.47 7.61 23.03
CA HIS A 260 -29.90 7.11 21.72
C HIS A 260 -28.86 7.41 20.63
N SER A 261 -28.26 8.60 20.64
CA SER A 261 -27.31 8.99 19.60
C SER A 261 -26.03 8.15 19.59
N ARG A 262 -25.69 7.47 20.69
CA ARG A 262 -24.54 6.54 20.74
C ARG A 262 -24.67 5.37 19.76
N PHE A 263 -25.88 5.07 19.29
CA PHE A 263 -26.18 4.01 18.34
C PHE A 263 -26.26 4.49 16.89
N TRP A 264 -26.17 5.81 16.64
CA TRP A 264 -26.21 6.35 15.29
C TRP A 264 -25.01 5.89 14.44
N PRO A 265 -25.14 5.89 13.10
CA PRO A 265 -24.02 5.61 12.20
C PRO A 265 -22.79 6.44 12.55
N GLY A 266 -21.62 5.79 12.65
CA GLY A 266 -20.36 6.44 13.00
C GLY A 266 -20.14 6.69 14.51
N LYS A 267 -21.12 6.42 15.38
CA LYS A 267 -20.99 6.55 16.84
C LYS A 267 -20.58 5.23 17.52
N GLU A 268 -20.39 5.32 18.84
CA GLU A 268 -19.81 4.31 19.72
C GLU A 268 -20.36 2.88 19.53
N PHE A 269 -21.68 2.74 19.45
CA PHE A 269 -22.39 1.47 19.31
C PHE A 269 -23.03 1.28 17.94
N SER A 270 -22.53 1.97 16.90
CA SER A 270 -23.04 1.84 15.52
C SER A 270 -23.04 0.41 14.98
N HIS A 271 -22.21 -0.49 15.54
CA HIS A 271 -22.13 -1.91 15.21
C HIS A 271 -23.27 -2.76 15.81
N ILE A 272 -24.14 -2.18 16.64
CA ILE A 272 -25.33 -2.82 17.21
C ILE A 272 -26.54 -2.42 16.37
N PHE A 273 -26.60 -2.96 15.14
CA PHE A 273 -27.59 -2.60 14.14
C PHE A 273 -29.01 -3.07 14.48
N GLU A 274 -29.15 -4.05 15.39
CA GLU A 274 -30.43 -4.57 15.86
C GLU A 274 -31.30 -3.48 16.51
N LEU A 275 -30.66 -2.43 17.03
CA LEU A 275 -31.32 -1.30 17.69
C LEU A 275 -31.71 -0.16 16.74
N CYS A 276 -31.20 -0.16 15.51
CA CYS A 276 -31.38 0.93 14.54
C CYS A 276 -32.48 0.65 13.49
N GLY A 277 -33.16 -0.50 13.56
CA GLY A 277 -34.17 -0.92 12.57
C GLY A 277 -35.55 -0.27 12.75
N GLN A 278 -36.29 -0.11 11.64
CA GLN A 278 -37.67 0.43 11.56
C GLN A 278 -38.74 -0.37 12.34
N GLY A 279 -38.36 -1.42 13.06
CA GLY A 279 -39.26 -2.26 13.87
C GLY A 279 -39.30 -1.93 15.37
N SER A 280 -38.38 -1.11 15.91
CA SER A 280 -38.43 -0.71 17.32
C SER A 280 -39.38 0.47 17.54
N SER A 281 -40.68 0.22 17.42
CA SER A 281 -41.75 1.16 17.84
C SER A 281 -41.97 1.16 19.37
N ALA A 282 -41.29 0.25 20.09
CA ALA A 282 -41.37 0.20 21.54
C ALA A 282 -40.54 1.33 22.16
N PRO A 283 -41.10 2.15 23.08
CA PRO A 283 -40.30 3.09 23.86
C PRO A 283 -39.18 2.33 24.60
N ARG A 284 -37.93 2.79 24.51
CA ARG A 284 -36.75 2.11 25.08
C ARG A 284 -35.99 3.04 26.03
N ASN A 285 -35.52 2.51 27.16
CA ASN A 285 -34.64 3.26 28.05
C ASN A 285 -33.18 3.16 27.56
N TRP A 286 -32.81 4.08 26.66
CA TRP A 286 -31.48 4.11 26.02
C TRP A 286 -30.30 4.18 27.01
N ARG A 287 -30.49 4.80 28.17
CA ARG A 287 -29.46 4.88 29.21
C ARG A 287 -29.18 3.52 29.82
N ARG A 288 -30.24 2.75 30.10
CA ARG A 288 -30.11 1.37 30.59
C ARG A 288 -29.47 0.48 29.53
N THR A 289 -29.92 0.59 28.28
CA THR A 289 -29.34 -0.15 27.13
C THR A 289 -27.86 0.08 27.01
N TYR A 290 -27.43 1.35 27.06
CA TYR A 290 -26.02 1.70 27.08
C TYR A 290 -25.28 1.01 28.24
N GLY A 291 -25.85 1.05 29.45
CA GLY A 291 -25.28 0.41 30.63
C GLY A 291 -25.13 -1.10 30.48
N LEU A 292 -26.16 -1.80 29.98
CA LEU A 292 -26.12 -3.24 29.76
C LEU A 292 -25.10 -3.63 28.70
N LEU A 293 -25.07 -2.93 27.56
CA LEU A 293 -24.10 -3.19 26.50
C LEU A 293 -22.65 -2.92 26.94
N LYS A 294 -22.44 -1.94 27.82
CA LYS A 294 -21.12 -1.72 28.43
C LYS A 294 -20.64 -2.92 29.24
N THR A 295 -21.53 -3.69 29.88
CA THR A 295 -21.13 -4.88 30.65
C THR A 295 -20.60 -6.02 29.78
N ILE A 296 -21.04 -6.10 28.52
CA ILE A 296 -20.61 -7.13 27.56
C ILE A 296 -19.60 -6.60 26.54
N ASN A 297 -19.10 -5.38 26.70
CA ASN A 297 -18.27 -4.69 25.71
C ASN A 297 -16.94 -5.40 25.41
N ASP A 298 -16.45 -6.19 26.39
CA ASP A 298 -15.21 -6.98 26.32
C ASP A 298 -15.46 -8.41 25.79
N ASN A 299 -16.69 -8.72 25.34
CA ASN A 299 -16.99 -9.98 24.69
C ASN A 299 -16.21 -10.09 23.36
N PRO A 300 -15.41 -11.15 23.15
CA PRO A 300 -14.59 -11.29 21.94
C PRO A 300 -15.37 -11.25 20.61
N ALA A 301 -16.61 -11.74 20.58
CA ALA A 301 -17.46 -11.69 19.39
C ALA A 301 -17.96 -10.28 19.09
N LEU A 302 -18.27 -9.49 20.12
CA LEU A 302 -18.59 -8.07 19.96
C LEU A 302 -17.37 -7.26 19.53
N GLU A 303 -16.19 -7.58 20.06
CA GLU A 303 -14.94 -6.96 19.62
C GLU A 303 -14.68 -7.26 18.13
N ASN A 304 -14.83 -8.52 17.69
CA ASN A 304 -14.69 -8.90 16.29
C ASN A 304 -15.72 -8.19 15.41
N ARG A 305 -16.99 -8.13 15.85
CA ARG A 305 -18.06 -7.41 15.14
C ARG A 305 -17.70 -5.94 14.98
N ARG A 306 -17.28 -5.27 16.05
CA ARG A 306 -16.87 -3.85 16.03
C ARG A 306 -15.72 -3.61 15.06
N ARG A 307 -14.71 -4.50 15.07
CA ARG A 307 -13.58 -4.47 14.13
C ARG A 307 -14.04 -4.56 12.68
N ILE A 308 -14.85 -5.58 12.35
CA ILE A 308 -15.35 -5.79 10.98
C ILE A 308 -16.28 -4.65 10.55
N TRP A 309 -17.10 -4.13 11.45
CA TRP A 309 -17.97 -2.98 11.19
C TRP A 309 -17.18 -1.71 10.85
N GLY A 310 -16.08 -1.46 11.56
CA GLY A 310 -15.17 -0.35 11.26
C GLY A 310 -14.52 -0.49 9.87
N LEU A 311 -14.10 -1.70 9.50
CA LEU A 311 -13.58 -2.00 8.16
C LEU A 311 -14.65 -1.84 7.08
N ALA A 312 -15.88 -2.33 7.34
CA ALA A 312 -17.03 -2.19 6.45
C ALA A 312 -17.37 -0.72 6.20
N SER A 313 -17.36 0.11 7.24
CA SER A 313 -17.61 1.56 7.15
C SER A 313 -16.61 2.26 6.23
N ARG A 314 -15.32 1.94 6.36
CA ARG A 314 -14.27 2.49 5.48
C ARG A 314 -14.45 2.03 4.05
N LEU A 315 -14.78 0.76 3.84
CA LEU A 315 -14.99 0.20 2.50
C LEU A 315 -16.26 0.74 1.83
N ASN A 316 -17.35 0.91 2.57
CA ASN A 316 -18.58 1.54 2.06
C ASN A 316 -18.37 3.01 1.70
N THR A 317 -17.52 3.72 2.45
CA THR A 317 -17.09 5.07 2.05
C THR A 317 -16.45 5.06 0.66
N LEU A 318 -15.57 4.10 0.38
CA LEU A 318 -14.97 3.94 -0.95
C LEU A 318 -15.98 3.56 -2.03
N ILE A 319 -16.92 2.66 -1.71
CA ILE A 319 -18.00 2.26 -2.61
C ILE A 319 -18.86 3.48 -2.98
N ARG A 320 -19.21 4.33 -2.01
CA ARG A 320 -19.98 5.56 -2.25
C ARG A 320 -19.21 6.58 -3.08
N VAL A 321 -17.94 6.81 -2.77
CA VAL A 321 -17.09 7.67 -3.59
C VAL A 321 -17.08 7.17 -5.04
N ARG A 322 -16.91 5.86 -5.25
CA ARG A 322 -16.94 5.26 -6.58
C ARG A 322 -18.26 5.49 -7.31
N THR A 323 -19.40 5.42 -6.61
CA THR A 323 -20.73 5.71 -7.16
C THR A 323 -20.88 7.17 -7.63
N GLN A 324 -20.24 8.10 -6.93
CA GLN A 324 -20.29 9.54 -7.25
C GLN A 324 -19.33 9.93 -8.37
N LEU A 325 -18.28 9.15 -8.59
CA LEU A 325 -17.32 9.40 -9.67
C LEU A 325 -17.96 9.12 -11.03
N LYS A 326 -17.62 9.96 -12.02
CA LYS A 326 -17.98 9.69 -13.41
C LYS A 326 -17.36 8.37 -13.87
N ALA A 327 -18.02 7.71 -14.83
CA ALA A 327 -17.45 6.55 -15.49
C ALA A 327 -16.06 6.91 -16.07
N CYS A 328 -15.11 5.98 -15.95
CA CYS A 328 -13.79 6.20 -16.53
C CYS A 328 -13.95 6.26 -18.06
N GLU A 329 -13.64 7.40 -18.68
CA GLU A 329 -13.72 7.60 -20.14
C GLU A 329 -12.58 6.87 -20.89
N GLY A 330 -11.86 5.95 -20.22
CA GLY A 330 -10.79 5.15 -20.80
C GLY A 330 -11.29 3.82 -21.37
N ILE A 331 -10.50 3.24 -22.28
CA ILE A 331 -10.68 1.88 -22.81
C ILE A 331 -10.22 0.90 -21.73
N THR A 332 -11.01 -0.14 -21.46
CA THR A 332 -10.65 -1.14 -20.44
C THR A 332 -9.54 -2.03 -20.96
N ILE A 333 -8.48 -2.21 -20.18
CA ILE A 333 -7.35 -3.06 -20.56
C ILE A 333 -7.63 -4.48 -20.05
N GLY A 334 -7.66 -5.46 -20.95
CA GLY A 334 -7.73 -6.89 -20.62
C GLY A 334 -6.36 -7.60 -20.76
N PRO A 335 -6.24 -8.85 -20.29
CA PRO A 335 -5.08 -9.72 -20.55
C PRO A 335 -4.69 -9.78 -22.03
N SER A 336 -5.66 -9.84 -22.94
CA SER A 336 -5.43 -9.87 -24.40
C SER A 336 -4.67 -8.63 -24.90
N GLU A 337 -5.11 -7.42 -24.55
CA GLU A 337 -4.45 -6.16 -24.92
C GLU A 337 -3.17 -5.89 -24.10
N GLY A 338 -3.16 -6.30 -22.83
CA GLY A 338 -2.05 -6.10 -21.90
C GLY A 338 -0.81 -6.94 -22.21
N CYS A 339 -0.96 -8.04 -22.97
CA CYS A 339 0.15 -8.90 -23.40
C CYS A 339 0.68 -8.54 -24.80
N GLU A 340 -0.12 -7.94 -25.69
CA GLU A 340 0.21 -7.77 -27.11
C GLU A 340 0.90 -6.45 -27.50
N SER A 341 0.99 -5.44 -26.61
CA SER A 341 1.62 -4.15 -26.96
C SER A 341 3.15 -4.12 -26.83
N ARG A 342 3.83 -5.06 -27.50
CA ARG A 342 5.28 -4.98 -27.83
C ARG A 342 5.50 -4.64 -29.30
N LYS A 343 4.88 -3.57 -29.78
CA LYS A 343 5.37 -2.87 -30.99
C LYS A 343 5.86 -1.50 -30.58
N PRO A 344 7.17 -1.20 -30.70
CA PRO A 344 7.73 0.07 -30.26
C PRO A 344 7.32 1.16 -31.25
N HIS A 345 6.14 1.73 -31.05
CA HIS A 345 6.07 3.15 -31.30
C HIS A 345 6.95 3.80 -30.24
N ARG A 346 7.98 4.51 -30.70
CA ARG A 346 9.11 5.11 -29.99
C ARG A 346 8.65 6.20 -29.01
N TRP A 347 7.80 5.84 -28.04
CA TRP A 347 7.36 6.69 -26.95
C TRP A 347 8.37 6.54 -25.81
N ASN A 348 8.97 7.65 -25.38
CA ASN A 348 9.67 7.68 -24.10
C ASN A 348 8.59 7.57 -23.00
N GLN A 349 8.43 6.37 -22.43
CA GLN A 349 7.46 6.14 -21.38
C GLN A 349 8.11 6.47 -20.02
N HIS A 350 7.51 7.40 -19.29
CA HIS A 350 7.81 7.63 -17.88
C HIS A 350 6.57 7.26 -17.07
N MET A 351 6.61 6.15 -16.35
CA MET A 351 5.53 5.69 -15.47
C MET A 351 6.07 5.29 -14.10
N GLY A 352 5.21 5.23 -13.07
CA GLY A 352 5.56 4.46 -11.88
C GLY A 352 5.60 2.97 -12.17
N ASN A 353 6.06 2.13 -11.24
CA ASN A 353 6.04 0.67 -11.42
C ASN A 353 4.59 0.16 -11.60
N VAL A 354 4.18 -0.09 -12.86
CA VAL A 354 2.88 -0.67 -13.22
C VAL A 354 3.07 -2.11 -13.63
N SER A 355 2.49 -3.04 -12.88
CA SER A 355 2.56 -4.47 -13.16
C SER A 355 1.72 -4.84 -14.40
N PRO A 356 2.32 -5.47 -15.43
CA PRO A 356 1.58 -6.06 -16.55
C PRO A 356 0.53 -7.08 -16.10
N PHE A 357 -0.49 -7.33 -16.93
CA PHE A 357 -1.53 -8.34 -16.63
C PHE A 357 -0.98 -9.78 -16.58
N CYS A 358 0.01 -10.10 -17.41
CA CYS A 358 0.73 -11.38 -17.40
C CYS A 358 1.77 -11.48 -16.28
N SER A 359 1.88 -10.48 -15.41
CA SER A 359 2.77 -10.53 -14.24
C SER A 359 1.96 -10.65 -12.95
N TYR A 360 2.61 -11.16 -11.90
CA TYR A 360 2.04 -11.23 -10.57
C TYR A 360 1.78 -9.81 -10.03
N PHE A 361 0.52 -9.47 -9.74
CA PHE A 361 0.16 -8.20 -9.10
C PHE A 361 0.12 -8.35 -7.59
N THR A 362 1.32 -8.41 -7.01
CA THR A 362 1.56 -8.53 -5.57
C THR A 362 1.86 -7.19 -4.90
N ARG A 363 2.14 -6.15 -5.69
CA ARG A 363 2.55 -4.82 -5.22
C ARG A 363 2.33 -3.74 -6.28
N GLY A 364 2.48 -2.48 -5.88
CA GLY A 364 2.44 -1.34 -6.79
C GLY A 364 1.07 -1.11 -7.40
N SER A 365 1.06 -0.76 -8.69
CA SER A 365 -0.15 -0.40 -9.43
C SER A 365 -0.36 -1.35 -10.62
N ARG A 366 -1.61 -1.50 -11.06
CA ARG A 366 -1.95 -2.19 -12.32
C ARG A 366 -2.80 -1.27 -13.17
N ALA A 367 -2.47 -1.18 -14.46
CA ALA A 367 -3.28 -0.41 -15.40
C ALA A 367 -4.59 -1.17 -15.66
N LEU A 368 -5.73 -0.56 -15.34
CA LEU A 368 -7.06 -1.13 -15.59
C LEU A 368 -7.76 -0.49 -16.79
N TYR A 369 -7.39 0.75 -17.09
CA TYR A 369 -7.94 1.56 -18.17
C TYR A 369 -6.82 2.32 -18.86
N TYR A 370 -6.98 2.52 -20.17
CA TYR A 370 -6.09 3.32 -20.99
C TYR A 370 -6.86 4.49 -21.59
N ARG A 371 -6.29 5.69 -21.51
CA ARG A 371 -6.80 6.87 -22.19
C ARG A 371 -5.64 7.68 -22.74
N LYS A 372 -5.82 8.21 -23.95
CA LYS A 372 -4.87 9.12 -24.60
C LYS A 372 -5.54 10.47 -24.80
N SER A 373 -4.79 11.55 -24.56
CA SER A 373 -5.17 12.90 -24.95
C SER A 373 -3.99 13.56 -25.67
N LEU A 374 -4.28 14.48 -26.58
CA LEU A 374 -3.28 15.30 -27.25
C LEU A 374 -3.11 16.60 -26.47
N LEU A 375 -1.87 16.99 -26.19
CA LEU A 375 -1.56 18.29 -25.61
C LEU A 375 -1.20 19.25 -26.75
N GLU A 376 -2.04 20.25 -27.01
CA GLU A 376 -1.83 21.22 -28.08
C GLU A 376 -1.08 22.45 -27.55
N GLY A 377 0.16 22.64 -28.04
CA GLY A 377 1.00 23.79 -27.69
C GLY A 377 1.82 23.60 -26.41
N CYS A 378 2.45 24.70 -25.96
CA CYS A 378 3.33 24.69 -24.80
C CYS A 378 2.51 24.66 -23.49
N VAL A 379 2.73 23.62 -22.67
CA VAL A 379 2.17 23.51 -21.33
C VAL A 379 2.81 24.56 -20.44
N LYS A 380 1.99 25.47 -19.91
CA LYS A 380 2.41 26.53 -18.99
C LYS A 380 2.31 26.11 -17.53
N GLU A 381 1.32 25.28 -17.22
CA GLU A 381 1.03 24.84 -15.87
C GLU A 381 0.54 23.40 -15.85
N ILE A 382 1.01 22.63 -14.87
CA ILE A 382 0.50 21.29 -14.57
C ILE A 382 -0.12 21.31 -13.18
N THR A 383 -1.42 21.00 -13.10
CA THR A 383 -2.16 20.82 -11.85
C THR A 383 -2.37 19.33 -11.60
N VAL A 384 -2.04 18.87 -10.41
CA VAL A 384 -2.23 17.50 -9.95
C VAL A 384 -3.35 17.48 -8.93
N SER A 385 -4.41 16.72 -9.21
CA SER A 385 -5.48 16.46 -8.25
C SER A 385 -5.14 15.22 -7.44
N VAL A 386 -5.19 15.34 -6.12
CA VAL A 386 -4.81 14.27 -5.20
C VAL A 386 -5.98 13.86 -4.34
N ASN A 387 -5.98 12.59 -3.91
CA ASN A 387 -6.88 12.08 -2.90
C ASN A 387 -6.07 11.34 -1.84
N HIS A 388 -6.52 11.39 -0.59
CA HIS A 388 -5.88 10.72 0.53
C HIS A 388 -6.72 9.49 0.91
N LEU A 389 -6.11 8.32 0.86
CA LEU A 389 -6.74 7.06 1.26
C LEU A 389 -5.79 6.25 2.12
N ASN A 390 -6.24 5.84 3.31
CA ASN A 390 -5.48 5.00 4.24
C ASN A 390 -4.05 5.54 4.53
N GLY A 391 -3.92 6.86 4.70
CA GLY A 391 -2.63 7.50 4.97
C GLY A 391 -1.69 7.61 3.76
N ARG A 392 -2.16 7.23 2.56
CA ARG A 392 -1.42 7.38 1.30
C ARG A 392 -2.07 8.45 0.43
N THR A 393 -1.23 9.15 -0.34
CA THR A 393 -1.67 10.16 -1.32
C THR A 393 -1.66 9.54 -2.70
N TYR A 394 -2.82 9.56 -3.36
CA TYR A 394 -3.00 9.04 -4.71
C TYR A 394 -3.25 10.20 -5.66
N ILE A 395 -2.54 10.19 -6.80
CA ILE A 395 -2.87 11.07 -7.92
C ILE A 395 -4.13 10.52 -8.57
N CYS A 396 -5.18 11.34 -8.61
CA CYS A 396 -6.47 10.96 -9.18
C CYS A 396 -6.80 11.72 -10.46
N GLY A 397 -6.13 12.84 -10.73
CA GLY A 397 -6.28 13.61 -11.96
C GLY A 397 -5.09 14.51 -12.26
N LEU A 398 -4.94 14.85 -13.54
CA LEU A 398 -3.92 15.74 -14.07
C LEU A 398 -4.59 16.75 -15.01
N SER A 399 -4.28 18.03 -14.84
CA SER A 399 -4.71 19.11 -15.73
C SER A 399 -3.50 19.84 -16.27
N PHE A 400 -3.51 20.08 -17.57
CA PHE A 400 -2.46 20.75 -18.30
C PHE A 400 -3.04 22.06 -18.85
N ALA A 401 -2.59 23.19 -18.32
CA ALA A 401 -2.94 24.49 -18.88
C ALA A 401 -1.95 24.85 -19.99
N HIS A 402 -2.49 25.18 -21.16
CA HIS A 402 -1.73 25.58 -22.34
C HIS A 402 -2.34 26.84 -22.95
N GLN A 403 -1.74 27.37 -24.02
CA GLN A 403 -2.19 28.65 -24.62
C GLN A 403 -3.64 28.65 -25.11
N GLN A 404 -4.19 27.49 -25.47
CA GLN A 404 -5.50 27.34 -26.09
C GLN A 404 -6.59 26.88 -25.10
N GLY A 405 -6.23 26.52 -23.86
CA GLY A 405 -7.18 26.02 -22.88
C GLY A 405 -6.55 25.11 -21.83
N ILE A 406 -7.38 24.26 -21.23
CA ILE A 406 -6.98 23.27 -20.22
C ILE A 406 -7.37 21.89 -20.74
N THR A 407 -6.39 20.99 -20.83
CA THR A 407 -6.62 19.56 -21.09
C THR A 407 -6.53 18.80 -19.78
N SER A 408 -7.54 18.00 -19.44
CA SER A 408 -7.65 17.28 -18.17
C SER A 408 -7.83 15.78 -18.36
N ILE A 409 -7.18 14.97 -17.53
CA ILE A 409 -7.28 13.50 -17.51
C ILE A 409 -7.47 13.05 -16.07
N GLY A 410 -8.41 12.13 -15.85
CA GLY A 410 -8.72 11.57 -14.53
C GLY A 410 -9.81 12.35 -13.81
N ASN A 411 -9.91 12.11 -12.49
CA ASN A 411 -10.88 12.73 -11.61
C ASN A 411 -10.29 13.96 -10.91
N HIS A 412 -11.08 15.01 -10.80
CA HIS A 412 -10.68 16.27 -10.16
C HIS A 412 -11.53 16.54 -8.92
N PRO A 413 -11.24 15.90 -7.77
CA PRO A 413 -11.81 16.31 -6.49
C PRO A 413 -11.30 17.71 -6.09
N ALA A 414 -11.90 18.31 -5.07
CA ALA A 414 -11.70 19.72 -4.69
C ALA A 414 -10.25 20.12 -4.32
N MET A 415 -9.35 19.15 -4.07
CA MET A 415 -7.96 19.42 -3.68
C MET A 415 -7.03 19.36 -4.90
N ASN A 416 -6.52 20.52 -5.29
CA ASN A 416 -5.61 20.70 -6.42
C ASN A 416 -4.27 21.22 -5.94
N MET A 417 -3.17 20.58 -6.36
CA MET A 417 -1.82 21.10 -6.20
C MET A 417 -1.29 21.56 -7.55
N VAL A 418 -0.71 22.76 -7.62
CA VAL A 418 0.00 23.23 -8.82
C VAL A 418 1.44 22.78 -8.71
N LEU A 419 1.89 21.93 -9.64
CA LEU A 419 3.21 21.27 -9.53
C LEU A 419 4.31 22.05 -10.24
N LEU A 420 4.04 22.69 -11.38
CA LEU A 420 5.06 23.31 -12.22
C LEU A 420 4.52 24.51 -13.00
N ARG A 421 5.27 25.62 -13.02
CA ARG A 421 5.21 26.67 -14.05
C ARG A 421 6.49 26.61 -14.85
N THR A 422 6.39 26.47 -16.16
CA THR A 422 7.56 26.32 -17.04
C THR A 422 7.93 27.65 -17.69
N ASP A 423 9.13 28.13 -17.37
CA ASP A 423 9.75 29.27 -18.06
C ASP A 423 10.74 28.72 -19.11
N GLY A 424 10.23 28.42 -20.33
CA GLY A 424 11.01 28.37 -21.57
C GLY A 424 12.22 27.40 -21.70
N ALA A 425 12.17 26.58 -22.75
CA ALA A 425 13.20 25.66 -23.27
C ALA A 425 14.69 26.08 -23.06
N GLY A 426 15.38 25.35 -22.18
CA GLY A 426 16.83 25.17 -22.16
C GLY A 426 17.19 23.71 -22.43
N ALA A 427 18.42 23.45 -22.91
CA ALA A 427 18.92 22.09 -23.11
C ALA A 427 18.82 21.27 -21.81
N ALA A 428 18.22 20.09 -21.89
CA ALA A 428 17.81 19.34 -20.72
C ALA A 428 19.04 18.73 -20.01
N ARG A 429 19.29 19.13 -18.76
CA ARG A 429 20.36 18.57 -17.92
C ARG A 429 19.85 17.26 -17.30
N LEU A 430 20.74 16.35 -16.84
CA LEU A 430 20.35 15.11 -16.14
C LEU A 430 19.31 15.36 -15.03
N ARG A 431 19.49 16.47 -14.32
CA ARG A 431 18.57 16.98 -13.30
C ARG A 431 17.12 17.11 -13.82
N ASP A 432 16.96 17.57 -15.05
CA ASP A 432 15.68 17.95 -15.65
C ASP A 432 15.05 16.82 -16.47
N THR A 433 15.80 15.75 -16.77
CA THR A 433 15.37 14.62 -17.61
C THR A 433 15.06 13.35 -16.82
N ARG A 434 15.33 13.33 -15.51
CA ARG A 434 15.17 12.14 -14.65
C ARG A 434 14.22 12.40 -13.48
N LEU A 435 13.60 11.32 -13.01
CA LEU A 435 12.90 11.31 -11.73
C LEU A 435 13.94 11.17 -10.60
N TRP A 436 13.77 11.94 -9.53
CA TRP A 436 14.68 11.97 -8.38
C TRP A 436 13.91 11.73 -7.09
N TYR A 437 14.58 11.11 -6.11
CA TYR A 437 14.07 10.93 -4.76
C TYR A 437 15.17 11.08 -3.70
N PRO A 438 14.87 11.65 -2.51
CA PRO A 438 13.60 12.25 -2.08
C PRO A 438 13.27 13.57 -2.75
N GLU A 439 14.30 14.31 -3.13
CA GLU A 439 14.19 15.62 -3.74
C GLU A 439 15.13 15.71 -4.94
N ILE A 440 14.82 16.62 -5.87
CA ILE A 440 15.69 16.91 -7.00
C ILE A 440 16.98 17.56 -6.46
N PRO A 441 18.18 17.03 -6.77
CA PRO A 441 19.43 17.64 -6.33
C PRO A 441 19.50 19.11 -6.72
N GLY A 442 19.91 19.96 -5.75
CA GLY A 442 19.95 21.41 -5.90
C GLY A 442 20.73 21.89 -7.13
N PRO A 443 20.39 23.06 -7.69
CA PRO A 443 20.91 23.55 -8.98
C PRO A 443 22.44 23.75 -9.01
N CYS A 444 23.04 24.00 -7.86
CA CYS A 444 24.47 24.21 -7.63
C CYS A 444 25.31 22.92 -7.60
N LEU A 445 24.66 21.74 -7.53
CA LEU A 445 25.37 20.47 -7.48
C LEU A 445 25.75 19.99 -8.89
N HIS A 446 26.91 19.36 -8.99
CA HIS A 446 27.38 18.67 -10.19
C HIS A 446 27.02 17.19 -10.09
N LEU A 447 26.35 16.67 -11.11
CA LEU A 447 25.91 15.27 -11.19
C LEU A 447 26.71 14.60 -12.31
N THR A 448 27.22 13.40 -12.06
CA THR A 448 28.00 12.62 -13.03
C THR A 448 27.82 11.14 -12.77
N GLY A 449 27.64 10.35 -13.83
CA GLY A 449 27.48 8.91 -13.75
C GLY A 449 26.06 8.42 -14.02
N ALA A 450 25.89 7.13 -14.27
CA ALA A 450 24.59 6.49 -14.51
C ALA A 450 23.80 7.07 -15.71
N GLU A 451 24.50 7.59 -16.73
CA GLU A 451 23.89 8.21 -17.92
C GLU A 451 23.88 7.30 -19.16
N HIS A 452 24.25 6.03 -19.03
CA HIS A 452 24.54 5.16 -20.17
C HIS A 452 23.27 4.80 -20.97
N GLU A 453 23.26 5.12 -22.28
CA GLU A 453 22.08 5.02 -23.18
C GLU A 453 21.39 3.64 -23.16
N ARG A 454 22.16 2.55 -23.08
CA ARG A 454 21.63 1.17 -22.96
C ARG A 454 20.81 0.95 -21.69
N LEU A 455 21.24 1.53 -20.57
CA LEU A 455 20.52 1.48 -19.29
C LEU A 455 19.24 2.33 -19.34
N VAL A 456 19.17 3.34 -20.21
CA VAL A 456 18.02 4.26 -20.29
C VAL A 456 16.79 3.60 -20.92
N GLU A 457 16.97 2.75 -21.93
CA GLU A 457 15.86 2.05 -22.59
C GLU A 457 15.17 1.04 -21.66
N TYR A 458 15.92 0.39 -20.76
CA TYR A 458 15.37 -0.55 -19.78
C TYR A 458 14.93 0.14 -18.47
N ARG A 459 15.66 1.17 -18.02
CA ARG A 459 15.54 1.73 -16.65
C ARG A 459 14.97 3.14 -16.56
N GLY A 460 14.71 3.82 -17.67
CA GLY A 460 14.24 5.22 -17.73
C GLY A 460 12.91 5.53 -17.01
N VAL A 461 12.32 4.51 -16.39
CA VAL A 461 11.04 4.53 -15.68
C VAL A 461 11.23 4.71 -14.16
N LEU A 462 12.37 4.35 -13.58
CA LEU A 462 12.61 4.38 -12.12
C LEU A 462 13.29 5.68 -11.66
N PRO A 463 12.98 6.20 -10.46
CA PRO A 463 13.65 7.38 -9.93
C PRO A 463 15.07 7.05 -9.45
N HIS A 464 16.00 7.98 -9.67
CA HIS A 464 17.29 7.96 -9.00
C HIS A 464 17.09 8.27 -7.51
N SER A 465 17.47 7.33 -6.66
CA SER A 465 17.54 7.52 -5.22
C SER A 465 18.86 8.20 -4.89
N VAL A 466 18.80 9.32 -4.17
CA VAL A 466 19.97 10.14 -3.81
C VAL A 466 20.24 10.05 -2.33
N CYS A 467 21.50 9.88 -1.97
CA CYS A 467 22.00 9.90 -0.61
C CYS A 467 23.07 11.00 -0.47
N MET A 468 22.73 12.08 0.21
CA MET A 468 23.63 13.21 0.49
C MET A 468 24.45 12.96 1.77
N PHE A 469 25.39 12.01 1.73
CA PHE A 469 26.18 11.65 2.91
C PHE A 469 27.09 12.79 3.42
N GLY A 470 27.41 13.77 2.58
CA GLY A 470 28.16 14.95 2.96
C GLY A 470 27.32 16.03 3.65
N GLY A 471 25.99 15.92 3.62
CA GLY A 471 25.09 16.95 4.11
C GLY A 471 25.11 18.24 3.29
N PRO A 472 24.39 19.28 3.72
CA PRO A 472 24.43 20.60 3.12
C PRO A 472 25.87 21.13 3.06
N ASP A 473 26.33 21.54 1.88
CA ASP A 473 27.67 22.09 1.63
C ASP A 473 28.85 21.25 2.17
N GLY A 474 28.66 19.94 2.34
CA GLY A 474 29.70 19.04 2.86
C GLY A 474 29.91 19.10 4.38
N ALA A 475 28.98 19.70 5.14
CA ALA A 475 29.07 19.87 6.59
C ALA A 475 29.30 18.57 7.38
N TRP A 476 28.84 17.42 6.87
CA TRP A 476 28.97 16.12 7.55
C TRP A 476 30.23 15.36 7.12
N LEU A 477 30.92 15.80 6.07
CA LEU A 477 32.14 15.15 5.59
C LEU A 477 33.21 14.99 6.69
N PRO A 478 33.49 15.98 7.57
CA PRO A 478 34.48 15.82 8.64
C PRO A 478 34.14 14.73 9.67
N HIS A 479 32.88 14.31 9.72
CA HIS A 479 32.36 13.36 10.70
C HIS A 479 32.28 11.93 10.17
N LEU A 480 32.37 11.73 8.84
CA LEU A 480 32.27 10.41 8.20
C LEU A 480 33.43 9.50 8.64
N THR A 481 33.13 8.36 9.27
CA THR A 481 34.15 7.43 9.78
C THR A 481 34.19 6.07 9.10
N GLU A 482 33.08 5.66 8.47
CA GLU A 482 33.00 4.34 7.87
C GLU A 482 32.01 4.34 6.70
N VAL A 483 32.34 3.60 5.65
CA VAL A 483 31.44 3.22 4.57
C VAL A 483 31.28 1.70 4.59
N ILE A 484 30.04 1.23 4.66
CA ILE A 484 29.66 -0.18 4.69
C ILE A 484 28.83 -0.49 3.45
N VAL A 485 29.24 -1.48 2.68
CA VAL A 485 28.54 -1.95 1.49
C VAL A 485 27.94 -3.31 1.80
N TRP A 486 26.62 -3.40 1.61
CA TRP A 486 25.81 -4.57 1.88
C TRP A 486 25.48 -5.26 0.56
N GLY A 487 25.67 -6.58 0.51
CA GLY A 487 25.36 -7.36 -0.67
C GLY A 487 24.92 -8.80 -0.39
N ILE A 488 24.52 -9.52 -1.43
CA ILE A 488 24.14 -10.93 -1.39
C ILE A 488 25.04 -11.71 -2.32
N ASP A 489 25.68 -12.76 -1.79
CA ASP A 489 26.50 -13.66 -2.59
C ASP A 489 25.61 -14.70 -3.30
N ARG A 490 25.49 -14.60 -4.64
CA ARG A 490 24.67 -15.53 -5.45
C ARG A 490 25.14 -16.98 -5.37
N SER A 491 26.43 -17.23 -5.12
CA SER A 491 26.93 -18.59 -4.96
C SER A 491 26.31 -19.30 -3.74
N SER A 492 25.97 -18.52 -2.71
CA SER A 492 25.28 -18.99 -1.50
C SER A 492 23.82 -19.38 -1.75
N LEU A 493 23.24 -18.94 -2.89
CA LEU A 493 21.87 -19.24 -3.31
C LEU A 493 21.78 -20.45 -4.26
N GLY A 494 22.92 -21.08 -4.59
CA GLY A 494 22.98 -22.23 -5.49
C GLY A 494 22.83 -21.87 -6.97
N GLU A 495 22.98 -20.59 -7.32
CA GLU A 495 23.00 -20.14 -8.71
C GLU A 495 24.40 -20.23 -9.31
N THR A 496 24.47 -20.59 -10.60
CA THR A 496 25.70 -20.63 -11.37
C THR A 496 26.06 -19.21 -11.81
N GLY A 497 26.76 -18.47 -10.95
CA GLY A 497 27.24 -17.13 -11.24
C GLY A 497 27.92 -16.54 -10.00
N ASN A 498 29.22 -16.26 -10.09
CA ASN A 498 30.00 -15.75 -8.95
C ASN A 498 29.81 -14.24 -8.73
N ASN A 499 28.61 -13.67 -8.72
CA ASN A 499 28.46 -12.21 -8.48
C ASN A 499 27.76 -11.89 -7.16
N THR A 500 28.32 -10.95 -6.40
CA THR A 500 27.64 -10.35 -5.23
C THR A 500 26.80 -9.18 -5.69
N LEU A 501 25.52 -9.18 -5.33
CA LEU A 501 24.62 -8.08 -5.64
C LEU A 501 24.64 -7.05 -4.53
N VAL A 502 24.99 -5.82 -4.87
CA VAL A 502 24.95 -4.71 -3.90
C VAL A 502 23.52 -4.21 -3.77
N PHE A 503 23.00 -4.18 -2.54
CA PHE A 503 21.65 -3.68 -2.25
C PHE A 503 21.63 -2.46 -1.34
N GLY A 504 22.77 -2.11 -0.72
CA GLY A 504 22.85 -0.96 0.16
C GLY A 504 24.28 -0.45 0.39
N ILE A 505 24.41 0.86 0.57
CA ILE A 505 25.64 1.55 0.98
C ILE A 505 25.31 2.44 2.18
N GLU A 506 25.89 2.13 3.33
CA GLU A 506 25.71 2.85 4.60
C GLU A 506 26.95 3.70 4.92
N PHE A 507 26.70 4.93 5.37
CA PHE A 507 27.69 5.92 5.77
C PHE A 507 27.52 6.22 7.26
N LYS A 508 28.56 5.97 8.07
CA LYS A 508 28.51 6.20 9.53
C LYS A 508 29.33 7.40 9.96
N TYR A 509 28.88 8.08 11.00
CA TYR A 509 29.49 9.30 11.51
C TYR A 509 29.92 9.17 12.97
N ASN A 510 31.04 9.80 13.35
CA ASN A 510 31.47 9.88 14.75
C ASN A 510 30.65 10.85 15.61
N LYS A 511 29.94 11.76 14.96
CA LYS A 511 29.02 12.73 15.55
C LYS A 511 27.78 12.65 14.69
N GLY A 512 26.62 12.46 15.32
CA GLY A 512 25.35 12.36 14.59
C GLY A 512 25.15 13.56 13.67
N VAL A 513 24.45 13.33 12.56
CA VAL A 513 24.01 14.38 11.63
C VAL A 513 22.97 15.29 12.31
N ASP A 514 22.56 16.36 11.65
CA ASP A 514 21.75 17.43 12.27
C ASP A 514 20.41 16.97 12.88
N ASP A 515 19.90 15.80 12.47
CA ASP A 515 18.69 15.17 13.01
C ASP A 515 18.94 14.05 14.04
N GLY A 516 20.20 13.89 14.49
CA GLY A 516 20.61 12.94 15.51
C GLY A 516 20.91 11.53 15.00
N ARG A 517 20.78 11.25 13.69
CA ARG A 517 21.18 9.95 13.12
C ARG A 517 22.70 9.77 13.13
N ASP A 518 23.17 8.56 13.40
CA ASP A 518 24.59 8.17 13.36
C ASP A 518 24.99 7.51 12.03
N SER A 519 24.02 7.20 11.17
CA SER A 519 24.26 6.72 9.81
C SER A 519 23.18 7.14 8.80
N ILE A 520 23.56 7.12 7.52
CA ILE A 520 22.68 7.35 6.36
C ILE A 520 22.92 6.23 5.33
N VAL A 521 21.87 5.79 4.64
CA VAL A 521 21.94 4.66 3.70
C VAL A 521 21.41 5.05 2.33
N LEU A 522 22.13 4.65 1.27
CA LEU A 522 21.63 4.53 -0.10
C LEU A 522 21.22 3.07 -0.36
N GLY A 523 19.98 2.81 -0.75
CA GLY A 523 19.46 1.44 -0.94
C GLY A 523 18.68 0.92 0.27
N HIS A 524 18.49 -0.40 0.37
CA HIS A 524 17.63 -1.02 1.38
C HIS A 524 18.43 -1.85 2.40
N THR A 525 18.34 -1.56 3.70
CA THR A 525 19.10 -2.28 4.74
C THR A 525 18.23 -2.62 5.94
N SER A 526 17.20 -3.45 5.77
CA SER A 526 16.39 -3.85 6.94
C SER A 526 17.19 -4.76 7.89
N ALA A 527 16.91 -4.67 9.19
CA ALA A 527 17.57 -5.45 10.23
C ALA A 527 17.38 -6.98 10.06
N SER A 528 16.25 -7.42 9.49
CA SER A 528 16.03 -8.84 9.20
C SER A 528 16.96 -9.36 8.11
N TYR A 529 17.33 -8.51 7.14
CA TYR A 529 18.26 -8.86 6.07
C TYR A 529 19.71 -8.81 6.50
N MET A 530 20.10 -7.85 7.33
CA MET A 530 21.44 -7.83 7.95
C MET A 530 21.71 -9.10 8.78
N ALA A 531 20.66 -9.76 9.27
CA ALA A 531 20.74 -11.02 10.00
C ALA A 531 20.64 -12.27 9.11
N ALA A 532 20.42 -12.12 7.79
CA ALA A 532 20.28 -13.25 6.89
C ALA A 532 21.64 -13.92 6.62
N PRO A 533 21.70 -15.27 6.61
CA PRO A 533 22.97 -16.01 6.53
C PRO A 533 23.69 -15.87 5.18
N TYR A 534 23.01 -15.38 4.15
CA TYR A 534 23.55 -15.15 2.79
C TYR A 534 23.90 -13.67 2.53
N SER A 535 23.77 -12.79 3.53
CA SER A 535 24.19 -11.39 3.42
C SER A 535 25.70 -11.25 3.64
N SER A 536 26.35 -10.44 2.82
CA SER A 536 27.75 -10.04 2.97
C SER A 536 27.84 -8.54 3.29
N ALA A 537 28.78 -8.19 4.16
CA ALA A 537 29.04 -6.81 4.55
C ALA A 537 30.53 -6.51 4.41
N HIS A 538 30.86 -5.52 3.58
CA HIS A 538 32.23 -5.10 3.32
C HIS A 538 32.39 -3.65 3.74
N ARG A 539 33.50 -3.31 4.39
CA ARG A 539 33.70 -1.98 4.98
C ARG A 539 35.04 -1.34 4.64
N ILE A 540 35.04 -0.02 4.61
CA ILE A 540 36.22 0.84 4.61
C ILE A 540 36.06 1.92 5.69
N LEU A 541 37.01 1.98 6.63
CA LEU A 541 37.10 3.09 7.58
C LEU A 541 37.62 4.33 6.85
N ILE A 542 37.10 5.52 7.11
CA ILE A 542 37.55 6.80 6.54
C ILE A 542 38.00 7.71 7.69
N ASP A 543 39.24 8.18 7.68
CA ASP A 543 39.75 9.14 8.67
C ASP A 543 39.37 10.58 8.28
N SER A 544 38.07 10.86 8.22
CA SER A 544 37.61 12.20 7.88
C SER A 544 38.03 13.29 8.87
N PRO A 545 38.14 13.02 10.19
CA PRO A 545 38.74 13.96 11.14
C PRO A 545 40.21 14.29 10.80
N GLY A 546 40.97 13.31 10.30
CA GLY A 546 42.32 13.48 9.77
C GLY A 546 42.39 14.11 8.36
N GLY A 547 41.26 14.52 7.79
CA GLY A 547 41.18 15.16 6.47
C GLY A 547 41.04 14.19 5.29
N GLU A 548 40.87 12.89 5.55
CA GLU A 548 40.65 11.91 4.50
C GLU A 548 39.26 12.09 3.86
N ARG A 549 39.17 12.02 2.52
CA ARG A 549 37.91 12.15 1.78
C ARG A 549 37.84 11.13 0.64
N ILE A 550 36.62 10.77 0.25
CA ILE A 550 36.39 10.01 -0.98
C ILE A 550 36.69 10.92 -2.17
N THR A 551 37.55 10.47 -3.08
CA THR A 551 38.05 11.26 -4.22
C THR A 551 37.62 10.69 -5.56
N GLY A 552 37.07 9.49 -5.60
CA GLY A 552 36.61 8.87 -6.83
C GLY A 552 35.96 7.53 -6.59
N ILE A 553 35.13 7.13 -7.53
CA ILE A 553 34.51 5.80 -7.59
C ILE A 553 34.68 5.26 -9.01
N ASP A 554 35.06 3.99 -9.14
CA ASP A 554 34.98 3.27 -10.42
C ASP A 554 33.86 2.25 -10.32
N VAL A 555 32.91 2.29 -11.24
CA VAL A 555 31.78 1.36 -11.29
C VAL A 555 32.04 0.34 -12.39
N MET A 556 31.75 -0.93 -12.14
CA MET A 556 31.91 -2.00 -13.11
C MET A 556 30.57 -2.64 -13.45
N TYR A 557 30.37 -2.92 -14.73
CA TYR A 557 29.14 -3.49 -15.27
C TYR A 557 29.45 -4.78 -16.05
N GLN A 558 28.56 -5.77 -15.92
CA GLN A 558 28.58 -7.03 -16.67
C GLN A 558 27.32 -7.13 -17.55
N ASP A 559 27.46 -7.59 -18.79
CA ASP A 559 26.38 -7.68 -19.78
C ASP A 559 25.32 -8.76 -19.41
N PRO A 560 24.01 -8.55 -19.64
CA PRO A 560 23.37 -7.29 -19.99
C PRO A 560 23.12 -6.45 -18.74
N ASP A 561 23.98 -5.46 -18.57
CA ASP A 561 23.76 -4.26 -17.77
C ASP A 561 23.84 -4.38 -16.24
N GLN A 562 24.20 -5.50 -15.62
CA GLN A 562 24.22 -5.60 -14.15
C GLN A 562 25.46 -4.95 -13.53
N MET A 563 25.30 -4.07 -12.52
CA MET A 563 26.43 -3.58 -11.72
C MET A 563 27.09 -4.77 -10.98
N ALA A 564 28.31 -5.12 -11.38
CA ALA A 564 29.10 -6.19 -10.78
C ALA A 564 29.78 -5.75 -9.47
N GLY A 565 30.04 -4.46 -9.35
CA GLY A 565 30.66 -3.87 -8.17
C GLY A 565 31.22 -2.47 -8.44
N PHE A 566 31.91 -1.93 -7.45
CA PHE A 566 32.61 -0.66 -7.57
C PHE A 566 33.84 -0.57 -6.67
N ILE A 567 34.69 0.41 -6.95
CA ILE A 567 35.91 0.70 -6.22
C ILE A 567 35.83 2.10 -5.64
N VAL A 568 36.14 2.26 -4.36
CA VAL A 568 36.22 3.57 -3.70
C VAL A 568 37.68 4.00 -3.58
N TYR A 569 37.97 5.23 -3.97
CA TYR A 569 39.28 5.89 -3.81
C TYR A 569 39.22 7.00 -2.77
N THR A 570 40.33 7.19 -2.06
CA THR A 570 40.44 8.18 -0.97
C THR A 570 41.64 9.11 -1.16
N SER A 571 41.59 10.30 -0.55
CA SER A 571 42.69 11.28 -0.57
C SER A 571 43.96 10.81 0.14
N SER A 572 43.88 9.78 0.99
CA SER A 572 45.06 9.15 1.59
C SER A 572 45.70 8.08 0.67
N GLY A 573 45.24 7.96 -0.57
CA GLY A 573 45.74 6.99 -1.55
C GLY A 573 45.24 5.56 -1.34
N ARG A 574 44.27 5.33 -0.44
CA ARG A 574 43.67 4.00 -0.27
C ARG A 574 42.61 3.75 -1.34
N ARG A 575 42.51 2.50 -1.75
CA ARG A 575 41.45 1.98 -2.63
C ARG A 575 40.84 0.71 -2.05
N LYS A 576 39.54 0.51 -2.24
CA LYS A 576 38.83 -0.69 -1.79
C LYS A 576 37.77 -1.11 -2.80
N GLU A 577 37.75 -2.40 -3.13
CA GLU A 577 36.80 -3.04 -4.04
C GLU A 577 35.59 -3.59 -3.26
N PHE A 578 34.41 -3.45 -3.88
CA PHE A 578 33.12 -3.91 -3.35
C PHE A 578 32.29 -4.58 -4.47
N PRO A 579 31.97 -5.88 -4.37
CA PRO A 579 32.58 -6.88 -3.48
C PRO A 579 34.10 -7.02 -3.72
N PRO A 580 34.87 -7.65 -2.81
CA PRO A 580 36.27 -7.97 -3.06
C PRO A 580 36.42 -8.76 -4.36
N HIS A 581 37.43 -8.43 -5.17
CA HIS A 581 37.71 -9.14 -6.43
C HIS A 581 36.66 -8.94 -7.53
N CYS A 582 35.82 -7.89 -7.45
CA CYS A 582 34.80 -7.61 -8.47
C CYS A 582 35.37 -7.44 -9.89
N LYS A 583 36.67 -7.14 -10.04
CA LYS A 583 37.36 -7.15 -11.34
C LYS A 583 37.53 -8.53 -11.97
N HIS A 584 37.64 -9.60 -11.19
CA HIS A 584 37.84 -10.94 -11.74
C HIS A 584 36.56 -11.46 -12.39
N TYR A 585 35.38 -10.98 -11.99
CA TYR A 585 34.11 -11.34 -12.61
C TYR A 585 33.99 -10.89 -14.06
N ILE A 586 34.76 -9.87 -14.44
CA ILE A 586 34.89 -9.34 -15.81
C ILE A 586 35.89 -10.15 -16.65
N GLN A 587 36.73 -10.99 -16.04
CA GLN A 587 37.82 -11.68 -16.73
C GLN A 587 37.55 -13.16 -17.01
N VAL A 588 36.61 -13.79 -16.31
CA VAL A 588 36.42 -15.25 -16.37
C VAL A 588 35.67 -15.71 -17.63
N ASP A 589 34.86 -14.85 -18.27
CA ASP A 589 34.05 -15.26 -19.42
C ASP A 589 34.72 -15.00 -20.78
N ALA A 590 35.88 -14.32 -20.81
CA ALA A 590 36.55 -13.94 -22.06
C ALA A 590 37.47 -15.02 -22.65
N GLU A 591 37.85 -16.05 -21.88
CA GLU A 591 38.84 -17.06 -22.34
C GLU A 591 38.22 -18.38 -22.86
N ASP A 592 36.91 -18.62 -22.67
CA ASP A 592 36.28 -19.93 -22.96
C ASP A 592 35.20 -19.94 -24.07
N GLU A 593 34.88 -18.83 -24.75
CA GLU A 593 33.88 -18.84 -25.84
C GLU A 593 34.46 -18.58 -27.24
N VAL A 594 34.50 -19.62 -28.07
CA VAL A 594 34.96 -19.57 -29.47
C VAL A 594 33.82 -19.27 -30.47
N ASP A 595 32.55 -19.14 -30.05
CA ASP A 595 31.42 -19.01 -30.98
C ASP A 595 30.28 -18.05 -30.51
N ALA A 596 30.60 -16.84 -30.04
CA ALA A 596 29.60 -15.79 -29.79
C ALA A 596 29.69 -14.66 -30.83
N GLU A 597 28.77 -14.61 -31.80
CA GLU A 597 28.65 -13.54 -32.80
C GLU A 597 27.96 -12.25 -32.27
N ASP A 598 27.74 -12.11 -30.96
CA ASP A 598 27.39 -10.85 -30.30
C ASP A 598 28.21 -10.75 -29.00
N GLY A 599 29.19 -9.83 -28.98
CA GLY A 599 30.20 -9.76 -27.93
C GLY A 599 29.65 -9.31 -26.57
N CYS A 600 30.01 -10.06 -25.52
CA CYS A 600 29.94 -9.62 -24.14
C CYS A 600 30.92 -8.45 -23.93
N ASP A 601 30.41 -7.22 -23.88
CA ASP A 601 31.21 -6.01 -23.64
C ASP A 601 31.15 -5.61 -22.16
N ASP A 602 32.06 -6.15 -21.33
CA ASP A 602 32.27 -5.63 -19.98
C ASP A 602 32.87 -4.21 -20.03
N PHE A 603 32.34 -3.29 -19.23
CA PHE A 603 32.83 -1.91 -19.19
C PHE A 603 32.87 -1.31 -17.78
N SER A 604 33.67 -0.24 -17.62
CA SER A 604 33.81 0.49 -16.37
C SER A 604 33.58 1.99 -16.55
N GLU A 605 32.93 2.60 -15.57
CA GLU A 605 32.68 4.04 -15.54
C GLU A 605 33.53 4.68 -14.43
N GLU A 606 34.43 5.60 -14.80
CA GLU A 606 35.25 6.34 -13.84
C GLU A 606 34.54 7.62 -13.40
N LEU A 607 34.11 7.64 -12.14
CA LEU A 607 33.45 8.78 -11.53
C LEU A 607 34.46 9.56 -10.70
N ARG A 608 34.83 10.74 -11.19
CA ARG A 608 35.73 11.68 -10.52
C ARG A 608 35.03 13.02 -10.31
N PRO A 609 35.25 13.69 -9.18
CA PRO A 609 34.73 15.03 -8.97
C PRO A 609 35.40 15.99 -9.96
N PRO A 610 34.64 16.92 -10.59
CA PRO A 610 35.20 18.03 -11.34
C PRO A 610 36.22 18.83 -10.51
N SER A 611 37.14 19.52 -11.18
CA SER A 611 38.11 20.42 -10.53
C SER A 611 37.43 21.34 -9.52
N GLU A 612 38.04 21.51 -8.34
CA GLU A 612 37.53 22.37 -7.24
C GLU A 612 36.22 21.92 -6.59
N THR A 613 35.76 20.68 -6.84
CA THR A 613 34.60 20.10 -6.17
C THR A 613 35.00 18.95 -5.24
N CYS A 614 34.05 18.49 -4.42
CA CYS A 614 34.18 17.30 -3.59
C CYS A 614 32.91 16.44 -3.69
N ILE A 615 33.07 15.11 -3.57
CA ILE A 615 31.94 14.19 -3.55
C ILE A 615 31.21 14.34 -2.21
N VAL A 616 29.94 14.74 -2.27
CA VAL A 616 29.06 14.96 -1.11
C VAL A 616 27.85 14.02 -1.10
N GLY A 617 27.65 13.24 -2.15
CA GLY A 617 26.55 12.29 -2.23
C GLY A 617 26.75 11.26 -3.33
N LEU A 618 25.94 10.22 -3.27
CA LEU A 618 25.80 9.21 -4.31
C LEU A 618 24.34 9.11 -4.75
N TYR A 619 24.10 8.66 -5.98
CA TYR A 619 22.77 8.31 -6.44
C TYR A 619 22.78 7.01 -7.22
N SER A 620 21.65 6.31 -7.23
CA SER A 620 21.49 5.02 -7.91
C SER A 620 20.04 4.76 -8.29
N THR A 621 19.82 4.03 -9.37
CA THR A 621 18.55 3.40 -9.72
C THR A 621 18.38 2.11 -8.90
N LEU A 622 17.28 2.02 -8.15
CA LEU A 622 16.96 0.85 -7.34
C LEU A 622 15.91 -0.03 -8.04
N GLU A 623 16.25 -1.28 -8.35
CA GLU A 623 15.37 -2.21 -9.05
C GLU A 623 15.12 -3.48 -8.23
N HIS A 624 13.92 -4.04 -8.32
CA HIS A 624 13.62 -5.34 -7.71
C HIS A 624 14.30 -6.47 -8.47
N ASN A 625 15.00 -7.34 -7.75
CA ASN A 625 15.59 -8.55 -8.32
C ASN A 625 14.76 -9.78 -7.94
N ASP A 626 14.29 -10.54 -8.94
CA ASP A 626 13.48 -11.75 -8.77
C ASP A 626 14.38 -13.01 -8.78
N ILE A 627 15.35 -13.08 -7.87
CA ILE A 627 16.31 -14.19 -7.80
C ILE A 627 15.76 -15.31 -6.92
N GLY A 628 15.44 -16.44 -7.55
CA GLY A 628 15.23 -17.73 -6.90
C GLY A 628 13.84 -17.99 -6.30
N ALA A 629 13.40 -19.25 -6.37
CA ALA A 629 12.08 -19.76 -5.97
C ALA A 629 11.71 -19.65 -4.47
N ARG A 630 12.48 -18.89 -3.68
CA ARG A 630 12.17 -18.52 -2.30
C ARG A 630 12.03 -16.99 -2.25
N SER A 631 10.79 -16.56 -2.23
CA SER A 631 10.32 -15.18 -2.11
C SER A 631 11.01 -14.36 -1.01
N SER A 632 12.13 -13.73 -1.32
CA SER A 632 12.63 -12.57 -0.59
C SER A 632 13.05 -11.52 -1.61
N TYR A 633 12.36 -10.38 -1.56
CA TYR A 633 12.23 -9.42 -2.64
C TYR A 633 13.19 -8.25 -2.48
N ASP A 634 14.38 -8.33 -3.06
CA ASP A 634 15.43 -7.34 -2.78
C ASP A 634 15.46 -6.25 -3.85
N LYS A 635 15.71 -4.99 -3.43
CA LYS A 635 16.07 -3.91 -4.35
C LYS A 635 17.58 -3.83 -4.42
N VAL A 636 18.14 -4.01 -5.60
CA VAL A 636 19.58 -3.92 -5.85
C VAL A 636 19.92 -2.57 -6.46
N LEU A 637 21.13 -2.09 -6.18
CA LEU A 637 21.69 -0.92 -6.87
C LEU A 637 22.06 -1.37 -8.29
N MET A 638 21.44 -0.74 -9.28
CA MET A 638 21.64 -1.12 -10.69
C MET A 638 22.76 -0.34 -11.36
N ASP A 639 23.06 0.83 -10.84
CA ASP A 639 24.08 1.77 -11.30
C ASP A 639 24.57 2.60 -10.10
N LEU A 640 25.55 3.47 -10.34
CA LEU A 640 26.00 4.42 -9.33
C LEU A 640 26.45 5.71 -10.01
N GLY A 641 26.03 6.83 -9.45
CA GLY A 641 26.47 8.17 -9.83
C GLY A 641 26.94 8.96 -8.61
N VAL A 642 27.71 10.02 -8.86
CA VAL A 642 28.28 10.89 -7.82
C VAL A 642 27.63 12.27 -7.84
N VAL A 643 27.36 12.79 -6.66
CA VAL A 643 26.93 14.18 -6.44
C VAL A 643 28.10 14.96 -5.88
N CYS A 644 28.51 16.01 -6.58
CA CYS A 644 29.63 16.86 -6.18
C CYS A 644 29.16 18.28 -5.85
N ALA A 645 29.73 18.85 -4.80
CA ALA A 645 29.55 20.26 -4.44
C ALA A 645 30.88 21.01 -4.59
N THR A 646 30.81 22.28 -4.99
CA THR A 646 31.97 23.17 -5.00
C THR A 646 32.57 23.24 -3.59
N LYS A 647 33.89 23.08 -3.47
CA LYS A 647 34.58 23.21 -2.19
C LYS A 647 34.34 24.63 -1.65
N VAL A 648 33.80 24.73 -0.43
CA VAL A 648 33.82 25.98 0.35
C VAL A 648 35.18 26.14 1.00
#